data_AF-A0A933YEQ4-F1
#
_entry.id   AF-A0A933YEQ4-F1
#
_cell.length_a   1.000
_cell.length_b   1.000
_cell.length_c   1.000
_cell.angle_alpha   90.00
_cell.angle_beta   90.00
_cell.angle_gamma   90.00
#
_symmetry.space_group_name_H-M   'P 1'
#
loop_
_entity.id
_entity.type
_entity.pdbx_description
1 polymer ?
#
loop_
_entity_poly.entity_id
_entity_poly.type
_entity_poly.pdbx_seq_one_letter_code
_entity_poly.pdbx_strand_id
1 'polypeptide(L)'
;HYFPKINSYEHDVTVGANKNSNKIIGEETENYAQGYFVYDSKKSGSVTISHLRFGSKPIRSSYLIESANFVGCHQFPLMEQFEVLEKIVPGGIFLLNAPYDKNTIWQHLPANVQSQIIAKRLKFYVIDAYKVAAETKMGVRINTIMQTCFFAISGVLPRTEAIAHIKKTIEKTYGSKGQNVVETNYQAVDQTLANLFEVSIPGVAGNRFPQPPIPEHAPDFVKRVTAIIIAGKGDSLPVSAFPPDGTWPTGTTQWEKRNIAQTIPIWDSEVCIQCNKCALVCPHAAIRVNVFEPGRLKDAPSSFKSVDYGGNEYAGMKYTVQVAPEDCTGCGVCVDVCPAKNKSQPKYKAINMESHRDHVKKEKENYAFFLDLPDPARSGVAVDTVKGTQFLKPLFEYSGACAGCGETPYVKLLSQLFGDRLLIANATGCSSIYGGNLPTTPWTVNAEGRGPAWANSLFEDNAEFGLGIRLAVAQRKMMAQNLLKNIASKYGDDRVRAILTAPQKTENDIQLQRVRVDELKKFLRENKFNNDFLEHADYLVDKSTWIVGGDGWAYDIGFGGLDHVLASGENVNVLVLDTMVYSNTGGQMSKGTPLGAVAKFATNGKDIPKKNLGFLAMSYGHVYVAQIAMGYRDLQTVKAFQEAEAYPGPSLIIAYSQCIAHGINMSIGMQHQKAAVDCGFWPLYRYNPEAIARRENPLKLDSKAPKTKFKDFARMETRFKMLEKTDPDREKVLIAAAQTEIHQQWSYLEQLAALDYSKIST
;
A
#
# COMPACT_ATOMS: atom_id res chain seq x y z
N HIS A 1 22.91 1.35 -24.05
CA HIS A 1 21.49 1.76 -24.08
C HIS A 1 21.00 2.01 -22.66
N TYR A 2 20.29 3.12 -22.44
CA TYR A 2 19.78 3.57 -21.15
C TYR A 2 18.25 3.65 -21.23
N PHE A 3 17.51 3.06 -20.29
CA PHE A 3 16.03 3.05 -20.32
C PHE A 3 15.45 3.47 -18.97
N PRO A 4 15.04 4.74 -18.79
CA PRO A 4 14.28 5.16 -17.61
C PRO A 4 12.78 4.86 -17.77
N LYS A 5 12.14 4.34 -16.71
CA LYS A 5 10.74 3.86 -16.70
C LYS A 5 10.03 4.17 -15.37
N ILE A 6 8.70 4.41 -15.34
CA ILE A 6 7.80 4.30 -14.16
C ILE A 6 6.91 3.05 -14.31
N ASN A 7 6.65 2.31 -13.22
CA ASN A 7 5.82 1.12 -13.18
C ASN A 7 4.36 1.43 -12.81
N SER A 8 3.52 2.06 -13.64
CA SER A 8 2.08 2.06 -13.34
C SER A 8 1.44 0.71 -13.72
N TYR A 9 0.89 0.01 -12.72
CA TYR A 9 0.20 -1.30 -12.79
C TYR A 9 1.01 -2.56 -13.10
N GLU A 10 0.54 -3.66 -12.52
CA GLU A 10 1.06 -5.03 -12.57
C GLU A 10 1.67 -5.41 -13.92
N HIS A 11 2.94 -5.82 -13.89
CA HIS A 11 3.65 -6.46 -15.00
C HIS A 11 3.83 -5.61 -16.27
N ASP A 12 4.26 -4.36 -16.17
CA ASP A 12 4.91 -3.77 -17.33
C ASP A 12 6.36 -4.28 -17.44
N VAL A 13 6.55 -5.26 -18.31
CA VAL A 13 7.65 -6.25 -18.32
C VAL A 13 8.96 -5.71 -18.91
N THR A 14 9.23 -4.41 -18.88
CA THR A 14 10.42 -3.80 -19.53
C THR A 14 11.73 -4.43 -19.05
N VAL A 15 11.90 -4.69 -17.76
CA VAL A 15 13.07 -5.43 -17.27
C VAL A 15 13.13 -6.83 -17.87
N GLY A 16 12.00 -7.52 -17.95
CA GLY A 16 11.93 -8.85 -18.58
C GLY A 16 12.27 -8.79 -20.07
N ALA A 17 11.75 -7.80 -20.80
CA ALA A 17 12.08 -7.54 -22.19
C ALA A 17 13.55 -7.20 -22.37
N ASN A 18 14.14 -6.39 -21.49
CA ASN A 18 15.56 -6.04 -21.53
C ASN A 18 16.47 -7.23 -21.19
N LYS A 19 16.10 -8.06 -20.21
CA LYS A 19 16.77 -9.36 -19.96
C LYS A 19 16.69 -10.26 -21.18
N ASN A 20 15.53 -10.30 -21.84
CA ASN A 20 15.33 -11.08 -23.06
C ASN A 20 16.16 -10.52 -24.23
N SER A 21 16.21 -9.19 -24.42
CA SER A 21 17.05 -8.55 -25.43
C SER A 21 18.54 -8.84 -25.20
N ASN A 22 19.01 -8.80 -23.94
CA ASN A 22 20.35 -9.22 -23.60
C ASN A 22 20.63 -10.68 -23.97
N LYS A 23 19.66 -11.56 -23.72
CA LYS A 23 19.74 -12.98 -24.09
C LYS A 23 19.82 -13.14 -25.61
N ILE A 24 18.93 -12.49 -26.37
CA ILE A 24 18.92 -12.54 -27.84
C ILE A 24 20.28 -12.08 -28.38
N ILE A 25 20.79 -10.93 -27.94
CA ILE A 25 22.05 -10.38 -28.46
C ILE A 25 23.24 -11.24 -28.04
N GLY A 26 23.29 -11.69 -26.78
CA GLY A 26 24.41 -12.49 -26.27
C GLY A 26 24.44 -13.94 -26.75
N GLU A 27 23.29 -14.54 -27.11
CA GLU A 27 23.22 -15.92 -27.59
C GLU A 27 23.23 -16.02 -29.13
N GLU A 28 22.72 -15.01 -29.84
CA GLU A 28 22.59 -15.06 -31.31
C GLU A 28 23.63 -14.18 -32.05
N THR A 29 24.57 -13.53 -31.34
CA THR A 29 25.66 -12.73 -31.93
C THR A 29 26.99 -12.97 -31.22
N GLU A 30 28.10 -12.53 -31.83
CA GLU A 30 29.44 -12.56 -31.19
C GLU A 30 29.65 -11.43 -30.16
N ASN A 31 28.65 -10.57 -29.94
CA ASN A 31 28.78 -9.47 -29.00
C ASN A 31 28.68 -9.95 -27.56
N TYR A 32 29.53 -9.39 -26.70
CA TYR A 32 29.33 -9.42 -25.26
C TYR A 32 28.09 -8.59 -24.90
N ALA A 33 27.27 -9.11 -23.98
CA ALA A 33 26.09 -8.43 -23.45
C ALA A 33 26.19 -8.26 -21.94
N GLN A 34 25.88 -7.06 -21.43
CA GLN A 34 25.80 -6.75 -20.01
C GLN A 34 24.46 -6.08 -19.69
N GLY A 35 23.82 -6.46 -18.59
CA GLY A 35 22.61 -5.83 -18.08
C GLY A 35 22.70 -5.54 -16.59
N TYR A 36 22.40 -4.30 -16.22
CA TYR A 36 22.23 -3.88 -14.83
C TYR A 36 20.91 -3.13 -14.70
N PHE A 37 20.20 -3.34 -13.59
CA PHE A 37 18.84 -2.83 -13.39
C PHE A 37 18.75 -2.16 -12.04
N VAL A 38 18.47 -0.85 -12.06
CA VAL A 38 18.19 -0.06 -10.85
C VAL A 38 16.68 -0.12 -10.62
N TYR A 39 16.27 -0.66 -9.49
CA TYR A 39 14.88 -0.69 -9.06
C TYR A 39 14.66 0.30 -7.93
N ASP A 40 13.48 0.88 -7.90
CA ASP A 40 12.95 1.58 -6.75
C ASP A 40 12.38 0.57 -5.73
N SER A 41 12.41 0.91 -4.45
CA SER A 41 11.88 0.10 -3.35
C SER A 41 10.35 0.14 -3.26
N LYS A 42 9.70 1.14 -3.88
CA LYS A 42 8.23 1.14 -4.05
C LYS A 42 7.79 -0.05 -4.90
N LYS A 43 6.82 -0.82 -4.41
CA LYS A 43 6.40 -2.10 -5.04
C LYS A 43 5.56 -1.93 -6.30
N SER A 44 4.86 -0.82 -6.44
CA SER A 44 4.14 -0.44 -7.66
C SER A 44 4.24 1.06 -7.88
N GLY A 45 4.16 1.52 -9.12
CA GLY A 45 4.17 2.94 -9.53
C GLY A 45 5.55 3.59 -9.53
N SER A 46 6.61 2.79 -9.57
CA SER A 46 7.97 3.17 -9.18
C SER A 46 8.93 3.23 -10.36
N VAL A 47 10.04 3.98 -10.25
CA VAL A 47 10.97 4.11 -11.37
C VAL A 47 11.87 2.87 -11.49
N THR A 48 12.14 2.41 -12.71
CA THR A 48 13.14 1.39 -12.98
C THR A 48 14.04 1.87 -14.10
N ILE A 49 15.35 1.74 -13.93
CA ILE A 49 16.32 2.17 -14.93
C ILE A 49 17.13 0.97 -15.39
N SER A 50 17.05 0.64 -16.67
CA SER A 50 17.84 -0.46 -17.25
C SER A 50 19.08 0.07 -17.97
N HIS A 51 20.23 -0.49 -17.64
CA HIS A 51 21.52 -0.20 -18.22
C HIS A 51 22.00 -1.41 -19.01
N LEU A 52 21.94 -1.31 -20.34
CA LEU A 52 22.36 -2.38 -21.24
C LEU A 52 23.59 -1.96 -22.04
N ARG A 53 24.59 -2.83 -22.13
CA ARG A 53 25.78 -2.63 -22.97
C ARG A 53 25.96 -3.84 -23.89
N PHE A 54 26.30 -3.57 -25.14
CA PHE A 54 26.60 -4.56 -26.16
C PHE A 54 27.89 -4.16 -26.88
N GLY A 55 28.75 -5.10 -27.22
CA GLY A 55 29.90 -4.82 -28.07
C GLY A 55 30.80 -6.02 -28.32
N SER A 56 31.69 -5.90 -29.30
CA SER A 56 32.61 -6.97 -29.72
C SER A 56 33.75 -7.23 -28.74
N LYS A 57 33.93 -6.39 -27.72
CA LYS A 57 34.97 -6.54 -26.68
C LYS A 57 34.34 -6.90 -25.33
N PRO A 58 35.03 -7.67 -24.48
CA PRO A 58 34.57 -7.96 -23.12
C PRO A 58 34.22 -6.68 -22.35
N ILE A 59 33.01 -6.66 -21.76
CA ILE A 59 32.49 -5.49 -21.04
C ILE A 59 32.93 -5.54 -19.58
N ARG A 60 33.81 -4.60 -19.18
CA ARG A 60 34.34 -4.48 -17.79
C ARG A 60 33.71 -3.34 -16.98
N SER A 61 32.76 -2.60 -17.55
CA SER A 61 32.13 -1.43 -16.92
C SER A 61 31.14 -1.83 -15.81
N SER A 62 31.62 -2.10 -14.60
CA SER A 62 30.81 -2.41 -13.40
C SER A 62 30.25 -1.15 -12.71
N TYR A 63 29.74 -0.21 -13.50
CA TYR A 63 29.14 1.05 -13.06
C TYR A 63 27.95 1.41 -13.96
N LEU A 64 27.11 2.36 -13.53
CA LEU A 64 25.96 2.84 -14.30
C LEU A 64 26.42 3.45 -15.63
N ILE A 65 25.51 3.52 -16.61
CA ILE A 65 25.83 4.22 -17.86
C ILE A 65 25.93 5.72 -17.57
N GLU A 66 27.00 6.35 -18.08
CA GLU A 66 27.25 7.79 -18.04
C GLU A 66 27.08 8.45 -19.41
N SER A 67 27.20 7.67 -20.49
CA SER A 67 26.98 8.11 -21.87
C SER A 67 26.23 7.04 -22.66
N ALA A 68 25.08 7.39 -23.21
CA ALA A 68 24.17 6.47 -23.87
C ALA A 68 23.94 6.82 -25.34
N ASN A 69 24.15 5.86 -26.24
CA ASN A 69 23.81 6.00 -27.68
C ASN A 69 22.30 5.91 -27.96
N PHE A 70 21.54 5.39 -27.01
CA PHE A 70 20.10 5.19 -27.12
C PHE A 70 19.47 5.40 -25.75
N VAL A 71 18.37 6.17 -25.72
CA VAL A 71 17.50 6.30 -24.56
C VAL A 71 16.08 5.90 -24.92
N GLY A 72 15.49 4.98 -24.17
CA GLY A 72 14.08 4.62 -24.31
C GLY A 72 13.27 4.99 -23.06
N CYS A 73 12.27 5.87 -23.21
CA CYS A 73 11.36 6.27 -22.14
C CYS A 73 9.98 5.66 -22.38
N HIS A 74 9.56 4.77 -21.50
CA HIS A 74 8.35 3.97 -21.72
C HIS A 74 7.09 4.58 -21.07
N GLN A 75 7.23 5.72 -20.40
CA GLN A 75 6.14 6.43 -19.74
C GLN A 75 6.26 7.92 -19.97
N PHE A 76 5.25 8.52 -20.61
CA PHE A 76 5.24 9.96 -20.91
C PHE A 76 5.43 10.89 -19.69
N PRO A 77 4.78 10.65 -18.52
CA PRO A 77 4.90 11.55 -17.37
C PRO A 77 6.33 11.75 -16.84
N LEU A 78 7.24 10.80 -17.11
CA LEU A 78 8.65 10.92 -16.73
C LEU A 78 9.33 12.15 -17.32
N MET A 79 8.86 12.64 -18.46
CA MET A 79 9.45 13.81 -19.12
C MET A 79 9.27 15.10 -18.31
N GLU A 80 8.31 15.11 -17.39
CA GLU A 80 8.08 16.24 -16.47
C GLU A 80 8.83 16.07 -15.14
N GLN A 81 9.19 14.84 -14.77
CA GLN A 81 9.67 14.50 -13.44
C GLN A 81 11.18 14.25 -13.37
N PHE A 82 11.80 13.77 -14.46
CA PHE A 82 13.21 13.33 -14.47
C PHE A 82 13.99 13.87 -15.66
N GLU A 83 15.30 14.01 -15.47
CA GLU A 83 16.25 14.37 -16.54
C GLU A 83 16.60 13.15 -17.42
N VAL A 84 15.58 12.61 -18.11
CA VAL A 84 15.66 11.39 -18.94
C VAL A 84 16.80 11.43 -19.98
N LEU A 85 17.06 12.61 -20.55
CA LEU A 85 18.01 12.82 -21.64
C LEU A 85 19.40 13.28 -21.18
N GLU A 86 19.66 13.41 -19.88
CA GLU A 86 20.94 13.94 -19.37
C GLU A 86 22.15 13.22 -19.99
N LYS A 87 22.10 11.89 -19.99
CA LYS A 87 23.22 11.00 -20.37
C LYS A 87 23.24 10.61 -21.85
N ILE A 88 22.29 11.08 -22.67
CA ILE A 88 22.31 10.76 -24.11
C ILE A 88 23.40 11.58 -24.82
N VAL A 89 24.16 10.91 -25.68
CA VAL A 89 25.22 11.54 -26.49
C VAL A 89 24.64 12.33 -27.67
N PRO A 90 25.37 13.32 -28.22
CA PRO A 90 24.97 13.96 -29.47
C PRO A 90 24.77 12.96 -30.62
N GLY A 91 23.72 13.13 -31.42
CA GLY A 91 23.32 12.20 -32.48
C GLY A 91 22.69 10.89 -31.98
N GLY A 92 22.50 10.73 -30.67
CA GLY A 92 21.88 9.55 -30.07
C GLY A 92 20.40 9.40 -30.43
N ILE A 93 19.88 8.19 -30.23
CA ILE A 93 18.47 7.85 -30.52
C ILE A 93 17.63 7.99 -29.25
N PHE A 94 16.52 8.72 -29.35
CA PHE A 94 15.53 8.82 -28.28
C PHE A 94 14.21 8.18 -28.73
N LEU A 95 13.72 7.20 -27.96
CA LEU A 95 12.42 6.56 -28.16
C LEU A 95 11.49 6.94 -26.99
N LEU A 96 10.29 7.43 -27.30
CA LEU A 96 9.28 7.79 -26.30
C LEU A 96 7.95 7.07 -26.56
N ASN A 97 7.43 6.41 -25.52
CA ASN A 97 6.02 6.01 -25.48
C ASN A 97 5.17 7.22 -25.03
N ALA A 98 4.28 7.69 -25.89
CA ALA A 98 3.42 8.84 -25.60
C ALA A 98 2.02 8.69 -26.23
N PRO A 99 0.97 9.23 -25.59
CA PRO A 99 -0.39 9.21 -26.12
C PRO A 99 -0.63 10.31 -27.17
N TYR A 100 0.42 10.70 -27.90
CA TYR A 100 0.42 11.78 -28.88
C TYR A 100 1.13 11.32 -30.14
N ASP A 101 0.66 11.77 -31.29
CA ASP A 101 1.26 11.44 -32.58
C ASP A 101 2.53 12.26 -32.88
N LYS A 102 3.23 11.88 -33.96
CA LYS A 102 4.47 12.53 -34.41
C LYS A 102 4.34 14.04 -34.73
N ASN A 103 3.13 14.52 -35.01
CA ASN A 103 2.89 15.92 -35.39
C ASN A 103 2.59 16.79 -34.17
N THR A 104 2.00 16.21 -33.13
CA THR A 104 1.53 16.92 -31.93
C THR A 104 2.47 16.78 -30.74
N ILE A 105 3.24 15.67 -30.66
CA ILE A 105 4.11 15.35 -29.51
C ILE A 105 5.04 16.49 -29.11
N TRP A 106 5.57 17.24 -30.10
CA TRP A 106 6.51 18.32 -29.83
C TRP A 106 5.95 19.34 -28.84
N GLN A 107 4.69 19.77 -29.03
CA GLN A 107 4.03 20.78 -28.19
C GLN A 107 3.78 20.30 -26.76
N HIS A 108 3.76 18.98 -26.54
CA HIS A 108 3.56 18.36 -25.24
C HIS A 108 4.88 18.11 -24.50
N LEU A 109 6.05 18.26 -25.12
CA LEU A 109 7.32 18.11 -24.43
C LEU A 109 7.71 19.39 -23.65
N PRO A 110 8.30 19.26 -22.45
CA PRO A 110 8.88 20.40 -21.77
C PRO A 110 10.04 21.04 -22.53
N ALA A 111 10.22 22.35 -22.37
CA ALA A 111 11.20 23.18 -23.07
C ALA A 111 12.64 22.74 -22.81
N ASN A 112 12.96 22.30 -21.59
CA ASN A 112 14.27 21.73 -21.25
C ASN A 112 14.55 20.42 -22.01
N VAL A 113 13.52 19.57 -22.21
CA VAL A 113 13.62 18.34 -23.01
C VAL A 113 13.82 18.69 -24.49
N GLN A 114 12.98 19.58 -25.03
CA GLN A 114 13.09 20.05 -26.42
C GLN A 114 14.47 20.65 -26.70
N SER A 115 14.98 21.46 -25.78
CA SER A 115 16.32 22.06 -25.87
C SER A 115 17.41 21.01 -25.93
N GLN A 116 17.32 19.94 -25.11
CA GLN A 116 18.26 18.83 -25.18
C GLN A 116 18.18 18.07 -26.52
N ILE A 117 16.98 17.84 -27.04
CA ILE A 117 16.77 17.18 -28.35
C ILE A 117 17.44 17.99 -29.47
N ILE A 118 17.24 19.30 -29.49
CA ILE A 118 17.84 20.20 -30.50
C ILE A 118 19.35 20.28 -30.33
N ALA A 119 19.84 20.63 -29.13
CA ALA A 119 21.26 20.87 -28.87
C ALA A 119 22.11 19.63 -29.14
N LYS A 120 21.58 18.45 -28.77
CA LYS A 120 22.27 17.16 -28.99
C LYS A 120 21.94 16.55 -30.36
N ARG A 121 21.13 17.19 -31.22
CA ARG A 121 20.76 16.70 -32.55
C ARG A 121 20.27 15.24 -32.54
N LEU A 122 19.35 14.95 -31.62
CA LEU A 122 18.90 13.57 -31.38
C LEU A 122 18.03 13.06 -32.54
N LYS A 123 18.05 11.75 -32.77
CA LYS A 123 17.05 11.07 -33.60
C LYS A 123 15.86 10.71 -32.73
N PHE A 124 14.75 11.44 -32.85
CA PHE A 124 13.61 11.29 -31.96
C PHE A 124 12.49 10.45 -32.59
N TYR A 125 12.12 9.36 -31.92
CA TYR A 125 11.04 8.46 -32.29
C TYR A 125 9.94 8.44 -31.23
N VAL A 126 8.68 8.36 -31.68
CA VAL A 126 7.49 8.28 -30.82
C VAL A 126 6.57 7.13 -31.25
N ILE A 127 5.88 6.55 -30.26
CA ILE A 127 4.82 5.55 -30.45
C ILE A 127 3.79 5.69 -29.33
N ASP A 128 2.50 5.47 -29.64
CA ASP A 128 1.48 5.21 -28.62
C ASP A 128 1.37 3.70 -28.39
N ALA A 129 2.24 3.17 -27.52
CA ALA A 129 2.33 1.74 -27.31
C ALA A 129 1.07 1.17 -26.62
N TYR A 130 0.35 2.00 -25.85
CA TYR A 130 -0.90 1.59 -25.20
C TYR A 130 -2.03 1.44 -26.21
N LYS A 131 -2.16 2.37 -27.16
CA LYS A 131 -3.08 2.22 -28.28
C LYS A 131 -2.79 0.95 -29.08
N VAL A 132 -1.53 0.73 -29.45
CA VAL A 132 -1.12 -0.47 -30.19
C VAL A 132 -1.44 -1.75 -29.37
N ALA A 133 -1.17 -1.76 -28.07
CA ALA A 133 -1.50 -2.90 -27.20
C ALA A 133 -3.01 -3.15 -27.12
N ALA A 134 -3.84 -2.11 -27.07
CA ALA A 134 -5.29 -2.22 -27.05
C ALA A 134 -5.83 -2.80 -28.37
N GLU A 135 -5.38 -2.25 -29.51
CA GLU A 135 -5.79 -2.67 -30.85
C GLU A 135 -5.36 -4.11 -31.18
N THR A 136 -4.23 -4.55 -30.62
CA THR A 136 -3.69 -5.91 -30.80
C THR A 136 -4.12 -6.89 -29.69
N LYS A 137 -5.07 -6.50 -28.82
CA LYS A 137 -5.60 -7.33 -27.71
C LYS A 137 -4.54 -7.78 -26.69
N MET A 138 -3.42 -7.07 -26.59
CA MET A 138 -2.40 -7.27 -25.55
C MET A 138 -2.76 -6.58 -24.22
N GLY A 139 -3.86 -5.83 -24.18
CA GLY A 139 -4.32 -5.11 -22.98
C GLY A 139 -3.41 -3.92 -22.70
N VAL A 140 -2.87 -3.84 -21.48
CA VAL A 140 -1.96 -2.75 -21.05
C VAL A 140 -0.46 -3.09 -21.19
N ARG A 141 -0.14 -4.22 -21.84
CA ARG A 141 1.24 -4.72 -21.93
C ARG A 141 1.96 -4.11 -23.14
N ILE A 142 2.93 -3.24 -22.86
CA ILE A 142 3.71 -2.54 -23.89
C ILE A 142 5.13 -3.11 -24.08
N ASN A 143 5.51 -4.12 -23.30
CA ASN A 143 6.88 -4.66 -23.27
C ASN A 143 7.36 -5.16 -24.64
N THR A 144 6.57 -5.98 -25.34
CA THR A 144 6.92 -6.51 -26.67
C THR A 144 7.00 -5.39 -27.69
N ILE A 145 6.04 -4.46 -27.64
CA ILE A 145 5.97 -3.28 -28.53
C ILE A 145 7.25 -2.44 -28.38
N MET A 146 7.60 -2.04 -27.15
CA MET A 146 8.80 -1.24 -26.89
C MET A 146 10.10 -2.00 -27.21
N GLN A 147 10.14 -3.32 -27.01
CA GLN A 147 11.27 -4.17 -27.40
C GLN A 147 11.45 -4.20 -28.92
N THR A 148 10.36 -4.35 -29.66
CA THR A 148 10.36 -4.29 -31.13
C THR A 148 10.85 -2.95 -31.62
N CYS A 149 10.41 -1.83 -31.03
CA CYS A 149 10.94 -0.51 -31.34
C CYS A 149 12.46 -0.48 -31.11
N PHE A 150 12.95 -0.90 -29.94
CA PHE A 150 14.38 -0.93 -29.65
C PHE A 150 15.19 -1.64 -30.75
N PHE A 151 14.81 -2.86 -31.13
CA PHE A 151 15.52 -3.61 -32.17
C PHE A 151 15.41 -2.96 -33.56
N ALA A 152 14.29 -2.33 -33.88
CA ALA A 152 14.08 -1.70 -35.17
C ALA A 152 14.94 -0.44 -35.41
N ILE A 153 15.22 0.34 -34.35
CA ILE A 153 15.88 1.65 -34.47
C ILE A 153 17.23 1.76 -33.75
N SER A 154 17.62 0.81 -32.88
CA SER A 154 18.88 0.93 -32.10
C SER A 154 20.16 0.74 -32.91
N GLY A 155 20.11 0.06 -34.05
CA GLY A 155 21.27 -0.27 -34.87
C GLY A 155 22.19 -1.36 -34.29
N VAL A 156 21.80 -2.05 -33.21
CA VAL A 156 22.58 -3.16 -32.63
C VAL A 156 22.61 -4.38 -33.56
N LEU A 157 21.53 -4.57 -34.33
CA LEU A 157 21.40 -5.59 -35.36
C LEU A 157 20.82 -4.96 -36.63
N PRO A 158 21.12 -5.51 -37.83
CA PRO A 158 20.37 -5.20 -39.04
C PRO A 158 18.87 -5.39 -38.82
N ARG A 159 18.05 -4.45 -39.30
CA ARG A 159 16.60 -4.41 -39.02
C ARG A 159 15.87 -5.70 -39.40
N THR A 160 16.21 -6.28 -40.55
CA THR A 160 15.62 -7.54 -41.05
C THR A 160 15.94 -8.72 -40.14
N GLU A 161 17.20 -8.85 -39.72
CA GLU A 161 17.65 -9.88 -38.78
C GLU A 161 16.98 -9.71 -37.42
N ALA A 162 16.92 -8.48 -36.91
CA ALA A 162 16.33 -8.18 -35.61
C ALA A 162 14.84 -8.59 -35.54
N ILE A 163 14.06 -8.29 -36.59
CA ILE A 163 12.64 -8.70 -36.68
C ILE A 163 12.52 -10.23 -36.74
N ALA A 164 13.39 -10.91 -37.49
CA ALA A 164 13.39 -12.37 -37.58
C ALA A 164 13.69 -13.03 -36.23
N HIS A 165 14.69 -12.54 -35.48
CA HIS A 165 15.01 -13.06 -34.15
C HIS A 165 13.89 -12.82 -33.12
N ILE A 166 13.19 -11.68 -33.19
CA ILE A 166 12.03 -11.42 -32.34
C ILE A 166 10.93 -12.44 -32.63
N LYS A 167 10.56 -12.63 -33.90
CA LYS A 167 9.51 -13.59 -34.29
C LYS A 167 9.89 -15.03 -33.89
N LYS A 168 11.13 -15.46 -34.13
CA LYS A 168 11.68 -16.75 -33.67
C LYS A 168 11.57 -16.93 -32.15
N THR A 169 11.84 -15.88 -31.37
CA THR A 169 11.76 -15.91 -29.90
C THR A 169 10.32 -15.98 -29.40
N ILE A 170 9.40 -15.28 -30.06
CA ILE A 170 7.95 -15.36 -29.80
C ILE A 170 7.47 -16.80 -29.99
N GLU A 171 7.84 -17.45 -31.09
CA GLU A 171 7.52 -18.86 -31.37
C GLU A 171 8.03 -19.78 -30.24
N LYS A 172 9.31 -19.64 -29.88
CA LYS A 172 9.93 -20.44 -28.80
C LYS A 172 9.26 -20.22 -27.44
N THR A 173 8.80 -19.00 -27.15
CA THR A 173 8.24 -18.63 -25.84
C THR A 173 6.75 -18.94 -25.72
N TYR A 174 5.99 -18.78 -26.80
CA TYR A 174 4.54 -18.82 -26.80
C TYR A 174 3.94 -19.95 -27.65
N GLY A 175 4.74 -20.71 -28.41
CA GLY A 175 4.26 -21.83 -29.22
C GLY A 175 3.53 -22.88 -28.38
N SER A 176 3.99 -23.13 -27.14
CA SER A 176 3.32 -24.02 -26.19
C SER A 176 1.97 -23.49 -25.66
N LYS A 177 1.64 -22.22 -25.91
CA LYS A 177 0.36 -21.58 -25.52
C LYS A 177 -0.65 -21.52 -26.68
N GLY A 178 -0.31 -22.06 -27.85
CA GLY A 178 -1.17 -22.18 -29.03
C GLY A 178 -0.94 -21.10 -30.09
N GLN A 179 -1.23 -21.46 -31.35
CA GLN A 179 -0.93 -20.65 -32.54
C GLN A 179 -1.58 -19.26 -32.51
N ASN A 180 -2.81 -19.14 -32.01
CA ASN A 180 -3.51 -17.85 -31.89
C ASN A 180 -2.72 -16.85 -31.03
N VAL A 181 -2.02 -17.31 -29.98
CA VAL A 181 -1.21 -16.42 -29.13
C VAL A 181 0.03 -15.96 -29.89
N VAL A 182 0.67 -16.84 -30.66
CA VAL A 182 1.83 -16.52 -31.50
C VAL A 182 1.45 -15.49 -32.57
N GLU A 183 0.35 -15.73 -33.32
CA GLU A 183 -0.14 -14.82 -34.36
C GLU A 183 -0.50 -13.44 -33.80
N THR A 184 -1.14 -13.39 -32.63
CA THR A 184 -1.44 -12.12 -31.95
C THR A 184 -0.15 -11.34 -31.64
N ASN A 185 0.91 -12.03 -31.19
CA ASN A 185 2.20 -11.40 -30.95
C ASN A 185 2.90 -10.97 -32.26
N TYR A 186 2.76 -11.72 -33.36
CA TYR A 186 3.28 -11.29 -34.67
C TYR A 186 2.57 -10.04 -35.18
N GLN A 187 1.24 -9.99 -35.09
CA GLN A 187 0.46 -8.80 -35.42
C GLN A 187 0.91 -7.61 -34.57
N ALA A 188 1.19 -7.81 -33.28
CA ALA A 188 1.72 -6.75 -32.43
C ALA A 188 3.08 -6.22 -32.91
N VAL A 189 4.00 -7.10 -33.35
CA VAL A 189 5.28 -6.69 -33.94
C VAL A 189 5.06 -5.84 -35.20
N ASP A 190 4.20 -6.31 -36.10
CA ASP A 190 3.96 -5.63 -37.38
C ASP A 190 3.25 -4.26 -37.17
N GLN A 191 2.23 -4.22 -36.31
CA GLN A 191 1.55 -2.98 -35.92
C GLN A 191 2.47 -2.00 -35.20
N THR A 192 3.40 -2.49 -34.38
CA THR A 192 4.42 -1.65 -33.74
C THR A 192 5.26 -0.92 -34.78
N LEU A 193 5.74 -1.64 -35.80
CA LEU A 193 6.58 -1.04 -36.85
C LEU A 193 5.81 -0.03 -37.69
N ALA A 194 4.51 -0.25 -37.92
CA ALA A 194 3.64 0.68 -38.64
C ALA A 194 3.31 1.96 -37.84
N ASN A 195 3.35 1.88 -36.51
CA ASN A 195 3.02 2.99 -35.60
C ASN A 195 4.26 3.64 -34.95
N LEU A 196 5.47 3.20 -35.31
CA LEU A 196 6.72 3.79 -34.87
C LEU A 196 7.13 4.91 -35.83
N PHE A 197 7.12 6.15 -35.35
CA PHE A 197 7.36 7.31 -36.19
C PHE A 197 8.58 8.11 -35.75
N GLU A 198 9.39 8.54 -36.72
CA GLU A 198 10.39 9.58 -36.50
C GLU A 198 9.72 10.96 -36.48
N VAL A 199 10.10 11.77 -35.50
CA VAL A 199 9.56 13.12 -35.28
C VAL A 199 10.46 14.12 -35.96
N SER A 200 9.87 14.99 -36.79
CA SER A 200 10.60 16.13 -37.35
C SER A 200 10.84 17.16 -36.25
N ILE A 201 12.11 17.46 -35.96
CA ILE A 201 12.50 18.35 -34.86
C ILE A 201 12.47 19.81 -35.34
N PRO A 202 11.63 20.67 -34.76
CA PRO A 202 11.70 22.11 -34.98
C PRO A 202 13.01 22.68 -34.43
N GLY A 203 13.60 23.67 -35.11
CA GLY A 203 14.86 24.28 -34.69
C GLY A 203 14.79 25.13 -33.42
N VAL A 204 13.61 25.31 -32.82
CA VAL A 204 13.37 26.19 -31.67
C VAL A 204 12.58 25.45 -30.59
N ALA A 205 13.03 25.57 -29.35
CA ALA A 205 12.30 25.09 -28.18
C ALA A 205 11.16 26.07 -27.82
N GLY A 206 10.06 25.53 -27.32
CA GLY A 206 8.98 26.30 -26.73
C GLY A 206 9.33 26.83 -25.33
N ASN A 207 8.30 27.30 -24.62
CA ASN A 207 8.43 28.01 -23.33
C ASN A 207 7.78 27.27 -22.14
N ARG A 208 7.36 26.01 -22.33
CA ARG A 208 6.73 25.20 -21.28
C ARG A 208 7.76 24.49 -20.42
N PHE A 209 8.02 24.95 -19.21
CA PHE A 209 8.96 24.27 -18.29
C PHE A 209 8.25 23.23 -17.41
N PRO A 210 8.97 22.19 -16.95
CA PRO A 210 8.42 21.25 -15.97
C PRO A 210 8.16 21.99 -14.65
N GLN A 211 7.11 21.57 -13.95
CA GLN A 211 6.82 22.10 -12.62
C GLN A 211 7.84 21.55 -11.62
N PRO A 212 8.18 22.30 -10.56
CA PRO A 212 8.96 21.75 -9.46
C PRO A 212 8.28 20.48 -8.92
N PRO A 213 9.05 19.43 -8.57
CA PRO A 213 8.49 18.18 -8.08
C PRO A 213 7.73 18.35 -6.76
N ILE A 214 8.04 19.41 -6.01
CA ILE A 214 7.42 19.75 -4.73
C ILE A 214 7.05 21.24 -4.72
N PRO A 215 5.85 21.62 -4.25
CA PRO A 215 5.44 23.02 -4.13
C PRO A 215 6.30 23.84 -3.15
N GLU A 216 6.36 25.16 -3.36
CA GLU A 216 7.14 26.09 -2.51
C GLU A 216 6.68 26.16 -1.04
N HIS A 217 5.42 25.86 -0.77
CA HIS A 217 4.85 25.87 0.58
C HIS A 217 5.16 24.58 1.37
N ALA A 218 5.84 23.60 0.77
CA ALA A 218 6.26 22.40 1.48
C ALA A 218 7.30 22.71 2.56
N PRO A 219 7.40 21.89 3.63
CA PRO A 219 8.39 22.05 4.68
C PRO A 219 9.82 22.09 4.13
N ASP A 220 10.69 22.83 4.80
CA ASP A 220 12.06 23.06 4.34
C ASP A 220 12.86 21.77 4.09
N PHE A 221 12.79 20.79 5.01
CA PHE A 221 13.42 19.48 4.82
C PHE A 221 12.89 18.75 3.58
N VAL A 222 11.59 18.87 3.31
CA VAL A 222 10.96 18.26 2.14
C VAL A 222 11.51 18.90 0.85
N LYS A 223 11.64 20.23 0.82
CA LYS A 223 12.17 20.95 -0.35
C LYS A 223 13.66 20.69 -0.58
N ARG A 224 14.47 20.69 0.48
CA ARG A 224 15.94 20.62 0.37
C ARG A 224 16.50 19.19 0.28
N VAL A 225 15.79 18.21 0.84
CA VAL A 225 16.26 16.82 0.93
C VAL A 225 15.33 15.89 0.15
N THR A 226 14.05 15.80 0.54
CA THR A 226 13.10 14.86 -0.07
C THR A 226 12.92 15.10 -1.57
N ALA A 227 12.77 16.35 -2.02
CA ALA A 227 12.61 16.69 -3.44
C ALA A 227 13.80 16.22 -4.29
N ILE A 228 15.02 16.37 -3.76
CA ILE A 228 16.26 16.00 -4.46
C ILE A 228 16.36 14.48 -4.61
N ILE A 229 16.00 13.72 -3.56
CA ILE A 229 15.98 12.25 -3.62
C ILE A 229 14.89 11.76 -4.59
N ILE A 230 13.68 12.34 -4.53
CA ILE A 230 12.58 12.00 -5.45
C ILE A 230 12.96 12.28 -6.91
N ALA A 231 13.70 13.37 -7.17
CA ALA A 231 14.20 13.71 -8.50
C ALA A 231 15.35 12.79 -8.99
N GLY A 232 15.74 11.77 -8.21
CA GLY A 232 16.82 10.85 -8.56
C GLY A 232 18.22 11.45 -8.38
N LYS A 233 18.36 12.55 -7.62
CA LYS A 233 19.63 13.27 -7.38
C LYS A 233 20.13 13.11 -5.94
N GLY A 234 19.68 12.07 -5.23
CA GLY A 234 20.02 11.82 -3.82
C GLY A 234 21.52 11.78 -3.53
N ASP A 235 22.33 11.21 -4.42
CA ASP A 235 23.80 11.14 -4.29
C ASP A 235 24.49 12.52 -4.28
N SER A 236 23.81 13.60 -4.69
CA SER A 236 24.35 14.96 -4.64
C SER A 236 24.23 15.62 -3.25
N LEU A 237 23.47 15.03 -2.33
CA LEU A 237 23.26 15.59 -0.99
C LEU A 237 24.48 15.34 -0.10
N PRO A 238 24.99 16.38 0.60
CA PRO A 238 26.08 16.19 1.54
C PRO A 238 25.61 15.43 2.79
N VAL A 239 26.55 14.82 3.52
CA VAL A 239 26.25 14.14 4.80
C VAL A 239 25.52 15.06 5.79
N SER A 240 25.81 16.36 5.78
CA SER A 240 25.16 17.37 6.63
C SER A 240 23.68 17.62 6.31
N ALA A 241 23.14 17.05 5.22
CA ALA A 241 21.72 17.14 4.89
C ALA A 241 20.84 16.20 5.74
N PHE A 242 21.45 15.23 6.43
CA PHE A 242 20.72 14.16 7.12
C PHE A 242 20.83 14.27 8.65
N PRO A 243 19.77 13.92 9.39
CA PRO A 243 19.85 13.79 10.85
C PRO A 243 20.83 12.69 11.27
N PRO A 244 21.62 12.89 12.33
CA PRO A 244 22.67 11.94 12.74
C PRO A 244 22.14 10.60 13.27
N ASP A 245 20.87 10.57 13.70
CA ASP A 245 20.18 9.39 14.22
C ASP A 245 19.27 8.71 13.18
N GLY A 246 19.23 9.23 11.95
CA GLY A 246 18.37 8.71 10.88
C GLY A 246 16.87 8.96 11.08
N THR A 247 16.48 9.81 12.03
CA THR A 247 15.07 10.23 12.18
C THR A 247 14.59 10.97 10.93
N TRP A 248 13.29 10.88 10.62
CA TRP A 248 12.73 11.48 9.41
C TRP A 248 11.40 12.18 9.70
N PRO A 249 11.09 13.30 9.04
CA PRO A 249 9.78 13.94 9.16
C PRO A 249 8.63 13.03 8.71
N THR A 250 7.54 13.08 9.46
CA THR A 250 6.28 12.43 9.12
C THR A 250 5.51 13.23 8.06
N GLY A 251 4.51 12.62 7.44
CA GLY A 251 3.57 13.24 6.51
C GLY A 251 4.22 13.64 5.20
N THR A 252 5.18 12.87 4.69
CA THR A 252 5.97 13.28 3.52
C THR A 252 5.46 12.70 2.21
N THR A 253 4.64 11.63 2.22
CA THR A 253 4.01 11.09 1.00
C THR A 253 3.01 12.04 0.35
N GLN A 254 2.36 12.92 1.12
CA GLN A 254 1.39 13.89 0.59
C GLN A 254 1.99 14.81 -0.48
N TRP A 255 3.30 15.01 -0.47
CA TRP A 255 4.04 15.86 -1.41
C TRP A 255 4.44 15.16 -2.70
N GLU A 256 4.35 13.83 -2.78
CA GLU A 256 4.83 13.09 -3.96
C GLU A 256 3.93 13.26 -5.18
N LYS A 257 2.60 13.26 -4.98
CA LYS A 257 1.57 13.36 -6.02
C LYS A 257 1.94 12.58 -7.30
N ARG A 258 2.23 11.29 -7.11
CA ARG A 258 2.94 10.43 -8.08
C ARG A 258 2.22 10.33 -9.44
N ASN A 259 0.90 10.47 -9.43
CA ASN A 259 0.06 10.59 -10.60
C ASN A 259 0.20 9.40 -11.58
N ILE A 260 0.02 8.19 -11.05
CA ILE A 260 0.32 6.93 -11.75
C ILE A 260 -0.91 6.19 -12.29
N ALA A 261 -2.12 6.61 -11.93
CA ALA A 261 -3.34 5.92 -12.34
C ALA A 261 -3.71 6.23 -13.80
N GLN A 262 -4.11 5.20 -14.54
CA GLN A 262 -4.73 5.39 -15.87
C GLN A 262 -6.24 5.68 -15.75
N THR A 263 -6.87 5.12 -14.73
CA THR A 263 -8.28 5.36 -14.39
C THR A 263 -8.41 5.64 -12.91
N ILE A 264 -9.37 6.49 -12.55
CA ILE A 264 -9.67 6.87 -11.16
C ILE A 264 -11.16 6.70 -10.86
N PRO A 265 -11.52 6.45 -9.60
CA PRO A 265 -12.91 6.33 -9.20
C PRO A 265 -13.61 7.70 -9.17
N ILE A 266 -14.68 7.87 -9.95
CA ILE A 266 -15.51 9.08 -9.99
C ILE A 266 -16.84 8.81 -9.30
N TRP A 267 -17.21 9.71 -8.39
CA TRP A 267 -18.40 9.58 -7.54
C TRP A 267 -19.68 10.02 -8.25
N ASP A 268 -20.70 9.17 -8.19
CA ASP A 268 -22.08 9.45 -8.54
C ASP A 268 -22.90 9.64 -7.25
N SER A 269 -23.23 10.90 -6.98
CA SER A 269 -23.92 11.34 -5.78
C SER A 269 -25.38 10.91 -5.72
N GLU A 270 -26.04 10.67 -6.86
CA GLU A 270 -27.47 10.33 -6.92
C GLU A 270 -27.72 8.86 -6.54
N VAL A 271 -26.74 8.00 -6.79
CA VAL A 271 -26.80 6.56 -6.47
C VAL A 271 -26.26 6.26 -5.07
N CYS A 272 -25.47 7.17 -4.49
CA CYS A 272 -24.72 6.92 -3.27
C CYS A 272 -25.60 6.78 -2.01
N ILE A 273 -25.39 5.69 -1.28
CA ILE A 273 -26.07 5.42 0.01
C ILE A 273 -25.26 5.83 1.25
N GLN A 274 -24.16 6.58 1.07
CA GLN A 274 -23.34 7.14 2.16
C GLN A 274 -22.81 6.08 3.17
N CYS A 275 -22.43 4.89 2.69
CA CYS A 275 -21.99 3.78 3.55
C CYS A 275 -20.50 3.80 3.95
N ASN A 276 -19.71 4.69 3.35
CA ASN A 276 -18.26 4.88 3.55
C ASN A 276 -17.35 3.65 3.27
N LYS A 277 -17.90 2.53 2.77
CA LYS A 277 -17.11 1.31 2.48
C LYS A 277 -15.99 1.55 1.46
N CYS A 278 -16.20 2.42 0.47
CA CYS A 278 -15.19 2.79 -0.52
C CYS A 278 -13.94 3.41 0.13
N ALA A 279 -14.11 4.24 1.16
CA ALA A 279 -13.02 4.84 1.93
C ALA A 279 -12.35 3.84 2.88
N LEU A 280 -13.14 2.94 3.51
CA LEU A 280 -12.61 1.89 4.38
C LEU A 280 -11.59 1.02 3.64
N VAL A 281 -11.96 0.51 2.46
CA VAL A 281 -11.16 -0.48 1.73
C VAL A 281 -10.05 0.12 0.89
N CYS A 282 -9.97 1.45 0.78
CA CYS A 282 -8.94 2.10 -0.02
C CYS A 282 -7.55 1.83 0.58
N PRO A 283 -6.65 1.14 -0.15
CA PRO A 283 -5.33 0.80 0.38
C PRO A 283 -4.38 1.99 0.49
N HIS A 284 -4.73 3.15 -0.07
CA HIS A 284 -3.85 4.33 -0.13
C HIS A 284 -4.47 5.59 0.47
N ALA A 285 -5.65 5.48 1.10
CA ALA A 285 -6.44 6.64 1.55
C ALA A 285 -6.69 7.68 0.44
N ALA A 286 -6.69 7.24 -0.83
CA ALA A 286 -6.89 8.07 -2.02
C ALA A 286 -8.36 8.29 -2.37
N ILE A 287 -9.28 7.73 -1.59
CA ILE A 287 -10.68 8.12 -1.59
C ILE A 287 -11.12 8.31 -0.14
N ARG A 288 -11.70 9.47 0.14
CA ARG A 288 -12.12 9.90 1.47
C ARG A 288 -13.54 10.41 1.43
N VAL A 289 -14.11 10.51 2.61
CA VAL A 289 -15.45 11.05 2.84
C VAL A 289 -15.33 12.15 3.88
N ASN A 290 -16.22 13.13 3.82
CA ASN A 290 -16.35 14.13 4.87
C ASN A 290 -17.83 14.49 5.06
N VAL A 291 -18.17 14.93 6.28
CA VAL A 291 -19.46 15.50 6.65
C VAL A 291 -19.21 16.87 7.28
N PHE A 292 -19.87 17.91 6.77
CA PHE A 292 -19.52 19.29 7.09
C PHE A 292 -20.70 20.26 6.95
N GLU A 293 -20.57 21.44 7.57
CA GLU A 293 -21.61 22.46 7.56
C GLU A 293 -21.89 23.04 6.16
N PRO A 294 -23.16 23.24 5.76
CA PRO A 294 -23.52 23.77 4.43
C PRO A 294 -22.85 25.11 4.08
N GLY A 295 -22.57 25.95 5.09
CA GLY A 295 -21.92 27.24 4.90
C GLY A 295 -20.52 27.16 4.28
N ARG A 296 -19.84 25.99 4.36
CA ARG A 296 -18.53 25.77 3.73
C ARG A 296 -18.59 25.71 2.20
N LEU A 297 -19.75 25.47 1.60
CA LEU A 297 -19.90 25.37 0.15
C LEU A 297 -19.76 26.70 -0.61
N LYS A 298 -19.71 27.84 0.10
CA LYS A 298 -19.59 29.17 -0.53
C LYS A 298 -18.34 29.31 -1.39
N ASP A 299 -17.25 28.68 -0.95
CA ASP A 299 -15.93 28.74 -1.62
C ASP A 299 -15.64 27.45 -2.43
N ALA A 300 -16.64 26.57 -2.58
CA ALA A 300 -16.46 25.31 -3.28
C ALA A 300 -16.26 25.55 -4.79
N PRO A 301 -15.35 24.82 -5.45
CA PRO A 301 -15.29 24.78 -6.91
C PRO A 301 -16.66 24.42 -7.49
N SER A 302 -17.03 25.02 -8.62
CA SER A 302 -18.32 24.73 -9.31
C SER A 302 -18.52 23.25 -9.64
N SER A 303 -17.41 22.52 -9.66
CA SER A 303 -17.32 21.13 -10.05
C SER A 303 -17.39 20.17 -8.86
N PHE A 304 -17.33 20.68 -7.62
CA PHE A 304 -17.31 19.94 -6.37
C PHE A 304 -18.69 19.38 -6.05
N LYS A 305 -18.78 18.06 -5.85
CA LYS A 305 -20.04 17.39 -5.57
C LYS A 305 -20.27 17.28 -4.06
N SER A 306 -21.50 17.53 -3.63
CA SER A 306 -21.97 17.24 -2.27
C SER A 306 -23.47 16.94 -2.27
N VAL A 307 -23.94 16.22 -1.26
CA VAL A 307 -25.36 15.92 -1.01
C VAL A 307 -25.70 16.17 0.45
N ASP A 308 -26.99 16.20 0.79
CA ASP A 308 -27.40 16.21 2.19
C ASP A 308 -27.01 14.90 2.87
N TYR A 309 -26.54 15.00 4.11
CA TYR A 309 -26.28 13.81 4.91
C TYR A 309 -27.59 13.16 5.34
N GLY A 310 -27.74 11.87 5.09
CA GLY A 310 -29.00 11.16 5.34
C GLY A 310 -29.17 10.62 6.76
N GLY A 311 -28.14 10.69 7.62
CA GLY A 311 -28.18 10.18 8.99
C GLY A 311 -28.53 11.26 10.02
N ASN A 312 -29.13 10.86 11.15
CA ASN A 312 -29.50 11.77 12.23
C ASN A 312 -28.28 12.31 13.01
N GLU A 313 -27.18 11.55 13.01
CA GLU A 313 -25.95 11.87 13.73
C GLU A 313 -25.28 13.17 13.26
N TYR A 314 -25.55 13.59 12.02
CA TYR A 314 -25.09 14.87 11.45
C TYR A 314 -26.24 15.56 10.69
N ALA A 315 -27.42 15.61 11.28
CA ALA A 315 -28.60 16.19 10.67
C ALA A 315 -28.35 17.64 10.21
N GLY A 316 -28.73 17.97 8.97
CA GLY A 316 -28.52 19.30 8.37
C GLY A 316 -27.13 19.53 7.76
N MET A 317 -26.18 18.61 7.94
CA MET A 317 -24.86 18.70 7.31
C MET A 317 -24.85 18.19 5.87
N LYS A 318 -23.81 18.57 5.13
CA LYS A 318 -23.49 18.07 3.79
C LYS A 318 -22.51 16.91 3.87
N TYR A 319 -22.55 16.05 2.86
CA TYR A 319 -21.71 14.88 2.71
C TYR A 319 -21.06 14.85 1.34
N THR A 320 -19.81 14.41 1.29
CA THR A 320 -19.06 14.25 0.02
C THR A 320 -18.22 12.99 0.04
N VAL A 321 -17.96 12.45 -1.16
CA VAL A 321 -16.95 11.42 -1.42
C VAL A 321 -15.98 12.01 -2.42
N GLN A 322 -14.71 12.14 -2.05
CA GLN A 322 -13.70 12.78 -2.88
C GLN A 322 -12.50 11.86 -3.12
N VAL A 323 -12.08 11.79 -4.38
CA VAL A 323 -10.86 11.10 -4.80
C VAL A 323 -9.67 12.07 -4.76
N ALA A 324 -8.51 11.56 -4.33
CA ALA A 324 -7.20 12.18 -4.50
C ALA A 324 -6.64 11.71 -5.86
N PRO A 325 -6.83 12.46 -6.96
CA PRO A 325 -6.59 11.92 -8.30
C PRO A 325 -5.12 11.53 -8.54
N GLU A 326 -4.18 12.27 -7.95
CA GLU A 326 -2.74 12.06 -8.14
C GLU A 326 -2.14 11.01 -7.20
N ASP A 327 -2.87 10.63 -6.14
CA ASP A 327 -2.44 9.60 -5.19
C ASP A 327 -3.20 8.29 -5.36
N CYS A 328 -4.29 8.31 -6.12
CA CYS A 328 -5.01 7.11 -6.50
C CYS A 328 -4.09 6.22 -7.32
N THR A 329 -4.02 4.94 -6.94
CA THR A 329 -3.29 3.99 -7.77
C THR A 329 -4.13 3.47 -8.91
N GLY A 330 -5.47 3.57 -8.87
CA GLY A 330 -6.41 3.05 -9.90
C GLY A 330 -6.97 1.64 -9.64
N CYS A 331 -6.93 1.13 -8.39
CA CYS A 331 -7.03 -0.32 -8.14
C CYS A 331 -8.43 -0.92 -8.28
N GLY A 332 -9.46 -0.08 -8.37
CA GLY A 332 -10.84 -0.52 -8.51
C GLY A 332 -11.48 -1.14 -7.25
N VAL A 333 -10.72 -1.40 -6.17
CA VAL A 333 -11.26 -2.05 -4.96
C VAL A 333 -12.44 -1.27 -4.36
N CYS A 334 -12.39 0.07 -4.35
CA CYS A 334 -13.49 0.91 -3.87
C CYS A 334 -14.78 0.79 -4.71
N VAL A 335 -14.64 0.62 -6.03
CA VAL A 335 -15.74 0.38 -6.97
C VAL A 335 -16.27 -1.04 -6.79
N ASP A 336 -15.40 -2.02 -6.61
CA ASP A 336 -15.77 -3.40 -6.42
C ASP A 336 -16.67 -3.59 -5.20
N VAL A 337 -16.29 -3.02 -4.05
CA VAL A 337 -17.06 -3.15 -2.81
C VAL A 337 -18.31 -2.29 -2.73
N CYS A 338 -18.49 -1.33 -3.64
CA CYS A 338 -19.62 -0.42 -3.59
C CYS A 338 -20.94 -1.23 -3.71
N PRO A 339 -21.80 -1.19 -2.67
CA PRO A 339 -23.04 -1.99 -2.65
C PRO A 339 -24.17 -1.31 -3.43
N ALA A 340 -24.07 0.00 -3.66
CA ALA A 340 -25.09 0.78 -4.34
C ALA A 340 -24.97 0.58 -5.86
N LYS A 341 -26.09 0.27 -6.51
CA LYS A 341 -26.21 0.09 -7.96
C LYS A 341 -27.25 1.07 -8.50
N ASN A 342 -26.97 1.64 -9.67
CA ASN A 342 -27.94 2.45 -10.39
C ASN A 342 -29.15 1.56 -10.78
N LYS A 343 -30.37 2.03 -10.51
CA LYS A 343 -31.60 1.26 -10.76
C LYS A 343 -31.85 1.01 -12.25
N SER A 344 -31.52 1.99 -13.09
CA SER A 344 -31.72 1.93 -14.54
C SER A 344 -30.58 1.22 -15.26
N GLN A 345 -29.34 1.32 -14.73
CA GLN A 345 -28.16 0.68 -15.30
C GLN A 345 -27.38 -0.10 -14.22
N PRO A 346 -27.73 -1.35 -13.90
CA PRO A 346 -27.15 -2.09 -12.77
C PRO A 346 -25.64 -2.34 -12.81
N LYS A 347 -24.99 -2.13 -13.97
CA LYS A 347 -23.52 -2.17 -14.12
C LYS A 347 -22.84 -0.91 -13.56
N TYR A 348 -23.54 0.21 -13.52
CA TYR A 348 -23.08 1.44 -12.90
C TYR A 348 -23.40 1.44 -11.41
N LYS A 349 -22.41 1.84 -10.62
CA LYS A 349 -22.50 1.93 -9.16
C LYS A 349 -22.45 3.41 -8.73
N ALA A 350 -22.52 3.67 -7.43
CA ALA A 350 -22.31 5.03 -6.90
C ALA A 350 -20.88 5.56 -7.09
N ILE A 351 -19.96 4.72 -7.55
CA ILE A 351 -18.60 5.10 -7.88
C ILE A 351 -18.09 4.20 -8.98
N ASN A 352 -17.46 4.76 -10.01
CA ASN A 352 -17.07 4.02 -11.22
C ASN A 352 -15.66 4.42 -11.67
N MET A 353 -14.92 3.49 -12.29
CA MET A 353 -13.60 3.79 -12.82
C MET A 353 -13.75 4.54 -14.15
N GLU A 354 -13.24 5.77 -14.21
CA GLU A 354 -13.25 6.61 -15.41
C GLU A 354 -11.83 7.06 -15.76
N SER A 355 -11.66 7.62 -16.96
CA SER A 355 -10.36 8.07 -17.48
C SER A 355 -9.71 9.09 -16.55
N HIS A 356 -8.49 8.81 -16.09
CA HIS A 356 -7.76 9.77 -15.26
C HIS A 356 -7.51 11.09 -16.01
N ARG A 357 -7.17 11.01 -17.31
CA ARG A 357 -6.84 12.17 -18.15
C ARG A 357 -7.99 13.17 -18.23
N ASP A 358 -9.22 12.69 -18.28
CA ASP A 358 -10.40 13.53 -18.50
C ASP A 358 -10.84 14.23 -17.20
N HIS A 359 -10.45 13.69 -16.04
CA HIS A 359 -10.93 14.14 -14.74
C HIS A 359 -9.85 14.79 -13.85
N VAL A 360 -8.56 14.50 -14.05
CA VAL A 360 -7.48 14.91 -13.13
C VAL A 360 -7.48 16.40 -12.80
N LYS A 361 -7.63 17.27 -13.81
CA LYS A 361 -7.59 18.73 -13.59
C LYS A 361 -8.70 19.17 -12.63
N LYS A 362 -9.92 18.73 -12.90
CA LYS A 362 -11.11 19.03 -12.11
C LYS A 362 -11.00 18.45 -10.70
N GLU A 363 -10.63 17.17 -10.59
CA GLU A 363 -10.56 16.50 -9.30
C GLU A 363 -9.39 16.98 -8.44
N LYS A 364 -8.34 17.56 -9.03
CA LYS A 364 -7.26 18.21 -8.25
C LYS A 364 -7.79 19.44 -7.50
N GLU A 365 -8.57 20.29 -8.18
CA GLU A 365 -9.20 21.47 -7.56
C GLU A 365 -10.21 21.04 -6.47
N ASN A 366 -11.04 20.04 -6.77
CA ASN A 366 -11.98 19.50 -5.79
C ASN A 366 -11.28 18.87 -4.58
N TYR A 367 -10.17 18.17 -4.80
CA TYR A 367 -9.43 17.55 -3.72
C TYR A 367 -8.72 18.56 -2.83
N ALA A 368 -8.16 19.63 -3.40
CA ALA A 368 -7.61 20.73 -2.62
C ALA A 368 -8.69 21.34 -1.70
N PHE A 369 -9.86 21.65 -2.24
CA PHE A 369 -10.99 22.14 -1.44
C PHE A 369 -11.43 21.12 -0.37
N PHE A 370 -11.47 19.83 -0.70
CA PHE A 370 -11.81 18.78 0.27
C PHE A 370 -10.84 18.75 1.46
N LEU A 371 -9.54 18.96 1.23
CA LEU A 371 -8.53 18.99 2.30
C LEU A 371 -8.67 20.21 3.22
N ASP A 372 -9.28 21.30 2.74
CA ASP A 372 -9.56 22.50 3.54
C ASP A 372 -10.85 22.39 4.39
N LEU A 373 -11.67 21.38 4.13
CA LEU A 373 -12.85 21.12 4.97
C LEU A 373 -12.42 20.66 6.37
N PRO A 374 -13.10 21.13 7.43
CA PRO A 374 -12.81 20.66 8.78
C PRO A 374 -13.13 19.17 8.91
N ASP A 375 -12.26 18.43 9.60
CA ASP A 375 -12.56 17.07 10.03
C ASP A 375 -13.62 17.10 11.15
N PRO A 376 -14.57 16.15 11.19
CA PRO A 376 -15.45 15.97 12.34
C PRO A 376 -14.66 15.74 13.63
N ALA A 377 -15.10 16.35 14.73
CA ALA A 377 -14.47 16.19 16.03
C ALA A 377 -14.49 14.71 16.45
N ARG A 378 -13.33 14.15 16.79
CA ARG A 378 -13.19 12.72 17.13
C ARG A 378 -14.16 12.26 18.23
N SER A 379 -14.40 13.11 19.23
CA SER A 379 -15.33 12.83 20.34
C SER A 379 -16.80 12.67 19.93
N GLY A 380 -17.18 13.19 18.75
CA GLY A 380 -18.53 13.07 18.20
C GLY A 380 -18.70 11.92 17.20
N VAL A 381 -17.64 11.17 16.89
CA VAL A 381 -17.68 10.10 15.88
C VAL A 381 -18.01 8.74 16.52
N ALA A 382 -18.98 8.02 15.92
CA ALA A 382 -19.31 6.65 16.30
C ALA A 382 -18.24 5.64 15.81
N VAL A 383 -17.16 5.50 16.58
CA VAL A 383 -15.96 4.70 16.23
C VAL A 383 -16.17 3.17 16.25
N ASP A 384 -17.33 2.71 16.72
CA ASP A 384 -17.76 1.30 16.71
C ASP A 384 -18.49 0.89 15.42
N THR A 385 -18.74 1.84 14.52
CA THR A 385 -19.41 1.61 13.24
C THR A 385 -18.47 1.74 12.04
N VAL A 386 -18.68 0.92 11.01
CA VAL A 386 -17.93 1.04 9.74
C VAL A 386 -18.05 2.44 9.15
N LYS A 387 -19.25 3.03 9.15
CA LYS A 387 -19.50 4.37 8.63
C LYS A 387 -18.74 5.43 9.42
N GLY A 388 -18.86 5.42 10.75
CA GLY A 388 -18.26 6.41 11.64
C GLY A 388 -16.74 6.43 11.57
N THR A 389 -16.07 5.26 11.58
CA THR A 389 -14.60 5.20 11.50
C THR A 389 -14.00 5.93 10.30
N GLN A 390 -14.76 6.10 9.21
CA GLN A 390 -14.28 6.74 7.99
C GLN A 390 -14.46 8.27 7.97
N PHE A 391 -15.12 8.84 8.98
CA PHE A 391 -15.10 10.28 9.23
C PHE A 391 -13.85 10.73 10.01
N LEU A 392 -13.11 9.79 10.62
CA LEU A 392 -11.81 10.09 11.19
C LEU A 392 -10.78 10.24 10.08
N LYS A 393 -9.97 11.30 10.16
CA LYS A 393 -8.84 11.51 9.25
C LYS A 393 -7.92 10.29 9.28
N PRO A 394 -7.60 9.68 8.13
CA PRO A 394 -6.58 8.64 8.06
C PRO A 394 -5.20 9.26 8.34
N LEU A 395 -4.46 8.66 9.27
CA LEU A 395 -3.09 9.07 9.61
C LEU A 395 -2.02 8.16 8.98
N PHE A 396 -2.44 7.37 7.99
CA PHE A 396 -1.62 6.56 7.10
C PHE A 396 -2.15 6.74 5.66
N GLU A 397 -1.40 7.47 4.83
CA GLU A 397 -1.88 7.90 3.50
C GLU A 397 -0.81 7.78 2.39
N TYR A 398 -1.26 7.39 1.20
CA TYR A 398 -0.48 7.38 -0.05
C TYR A 398 0.82 6.56 0.00
N SER A 399 0.82 5.44 0.71
CA SER A 399 2.00 4.59 0.87
C SER A 399 2.53 4.01 -0.46
N GLY A 400 3.78 3.55 -0.44
CA GLY A 400 4.42 2.86 -1.58
C GLY A 400 3.91 1.43 -1.85
N ALA A 401 2.81 1.01 -1.22
CA ALA A 401 2.25 -0.33 -1.34
C ALA A 401 1.69 -0.61 -2.75
N CYS A 402 1.53 -1.89 -3.08
CA CYS A 402 0.93 -2.33 -4.33
C CYS A 402 -0.50 -1.77 -4.51
N ALA A 403 -0.90 -1.49 -5.75
CA ALA A 403 -2.31 -1.27 -6.08
C ALA A 403 -3.19 -2.43 -5.58
N GLY A 404 -4.20 -2.13 -4.75
CA GLY A 404 -5.10 -3.15 -4.19
C GLY A 404 -4.52 -3.95 -3.01
N CYS A 405 -3.39 -3.53 -2.42
CA CYS A 405 -2.74 -4.20 -1.29
C CYS A 405 -3.75 -4.56 -0.17
N GLY A 406 -3.70 -5.81 0.31
CA GLY A 406 -4.57 -6.29 1.38
C GLY A 406 -4.15 -5.90 2.79
N GLU A 407 -2.94 -5.38 2.98
CA GLU A 407 -2.42 -5.04 4.30
C GLU A 407 -2.86 -3.63 4.75
N THR A 408 -2.68 -2.64 3.88
CA THR A 408 -2.80 -1.22 4.23
C THR A 408 -4.21 -0.75 4.63
N PRO A 409 -5.34 -1.35 4.20
CA PRO A 409 -6.66 -1.00 4.73
C PRO A 409 -6.76 -1.21 6.25
N TYR A 410 -6.11 -2.25 6.79
CA TYR A 410 -6.07 -2.50 8.24
C TYR A 410 -5.20 -1.48 8.97
N VAL A 411 -4.02 -1.17 8.42
CA VAL A 411 -3.10 -0.16 8.98
C VAL A 411 -3.72 1.24 8.96
N LYS A 412 -4.44 1.58 7.88
CA LYS A 412 -5.21 2.83 7.78
C LYS A 412 -6.29 2.88 8.86
N LEU A 413 -7.08 1.81 9.04
CA LEU A 413 -8.10 1.75 10.07
C LEU A 413 -7.49 1.91 11.48
N LEU A 414 -6.36 1.25 11.76
CA LEU A 414 -5.60 1.41 12.99
C LEU A 414 -5.25 2.89 13.24
N SER A 415 -4.72 3.56 12.21
CA SER A 415 -4.35 4.98 12.29
C SER A 415 -5.55 5.90 12.52
N GLN A 416 -6.72 5.56 11.97
CA GLN A 416 -7.95 6.33 12.17
C GLN A 416 -8.43 6.19 13.61
N LEU A 417 -8.48 4.96 14.12
CA LEU A 417 -9.01 4.64 15.43
C LEU A 417 -8.15 5.19 16.57
N PHE A 418 -6.83 5.05 16.51
CA PHE A 418 -5.97 5.35 17.68
C PHE A 418 -4.80 6.29 17.36
N GLY A 419 -4.69 6.78 16.12
CA GLY A 419 -3.46 7.38 15.61
C GLY A 419 -2.98 8.65 16.31
N ASP A 420 -3.84 9.38 17.02
CA ASP A 420 -3.47 10.58 17.77
C ASP A 420 -2.76 10.28 19.11
N ARG A 421 -2.64 9.00 19.48
CA ARG A 421 -1.90 8.49 20.65
C ARG A 421 -1.17 7.17 20.38
N LEU A 422 -0.95 6.85 19.10
CA LEU A 422 -0.44 5.56 18.63
C LEU A 422 1.10 5.52 18.61
N LEU A 423 1.67 4.44 19.15
CA LEU A 423 3.09 4.09 19.06
C LEU A 423 3.19 2.75 18.32
N ILE A 424 4.01 2.68 17.27
CA ILE A 424 4.12 1.51 16.41
C ILE A 424 5.54 0.96 16.42
N ALA A 425 5.67 -0.28 16.89
CA ALA A 425 6.81 -1.15 16.61
C ALA A 425 6.49 -1.98 15.36
N ASN A 426 7.22 -1.77 14.27
CA ASN A 426 6.96 -2.44 13.00
C ASN A 426 8.08 -3.41 12.64
N ALA A 427 7.74 -4.67 12.40
CA ALA A 427 8.70 -5.68 11.96
C ALA A 427 9.16 -5.39 10.53
N THR A 428 10.39 -5.78 10.20
CA THR A 428 10.87 -5.68 8.82
C THR A 428 10.04 -6.57 7.89
N GLY A 429 9.55 -6.01 6.78
CA GLY A 429 8.67 -6.71 5.84
C GLY A 429 7.97 -5.75 4.90
N CYS A 430 6.87 -6.18 4.25
CA CYS A 430 6.06 -5.27 3.43
C CYS A 430 5.68 -3.99 4.20
N SER A 431 5.24 -4.16 5.44
CA SER A 431 4.77 -3.07 6.29
C SER A 431 5.84 -2.04 6.62
N SER A 432 7.11 -2.45 6.80
CA SER A 432 8.19 -1.47 6.95
C SER A 432 8.59 -0.82 5.62
N ILE A 433 8.54 -1.56 4.51
CA ILE A 433 8.86 -0.99 3.20
C ILE A 433 7.84 0.06 2.76
N TYR A 434 6.54 -0.24 2.76
CA TYR A 434 5.57 0.80 2.40
C TYR A 434 5.33 1.81 3.52
N GLY A 435 5.69 1.48 4.77
CA GLY A 435 5.43 2.29 5.97
C GLY A 435 6.58 3.21 6.37
N GLY A 436 7.80 3.02 5.87
CA GLY A 436 8.96 3.80 6.30
C GLY A 436 10.13 3.81 5.30
N ASN A 437 9.91 3.48 4.03
CA ASN A 437 10.97 3.60 3.02
C ASN A 437 11.17 5.06 2.59
N LEU A 438 12.29 5.63 3.01
CA LEU A 438 12.70 7.00 2.68
C LEU A 438 12.86 7.21 1.15
N PRO A 439 12.62 8.41 0.63
CA PRO A 439 12.55 9.69 1.34
C PRO A 439 11.16 10.12 1.82
N THR A 440 10.13 9.27 1.67
CA THR A 440 8.76 9.60 2.05
C THR A 440 8.15 8.54 2.95
N THR A 441 7.32 8.99 3.89
CA THR A 441 6.60 8.13 4.84
C THR A 441 5.11 8.45 4.83
N PRO A 442 4.24 7.42 4.85
CA PRO A 442 2.79 7.57 4.80
C PRO A 442 2.15 7.96 6.12
N TRP A 443 2.87 7.81 7.23
CA TRP A 443 2.40 8.26 8.53
C TRP A 443 2.24 9.78 8.49
N THR A 444 1.18 10.33 9.06
CA THR A 444 0.93 11.78 9.06
C THR A 444 0.31 12.21 10.39
N VAL A 445 0.02 13.50 10.51
CA VAL A 445 -0.57 14.10 11.73
C VAL A 445 -1.97 14.65 11.46
N ASN A 446 -2.76 14.72 12.53
CA ASN A 446 -4.03 15.44 12.54
C ASN A 446 -3.80 16.96 12.57
N ALA A 447 -4.89 17.75 12.58
CA ALA A 447 -4.82 19.21 12.62
C ALA A 447 -4.15 19.77 13.90
N GLU A 448 -4.03 18.97 14.96
CA GLU A 448 -3.38 19.33 16.22
C GLU A 448 -1.88 18.95 16.25
N GLY A 449 -1.35 18.42 15.14
CA GLY A 449 0.04 17.95 15.05
C GLY A 449 0.29 16.60 15.71
N ARG A 450 -0.77 15.86 16.08
CA ARG A 450 -0.67 14.53 16.71
C ARG A 450 -0.82 13.43 15.67
N GLY A 451 0.02 12.42 15.74
CA GLY A 451 -0.03 11.26 14.85
C GLY A 451 0.83 10.11 15.33
N PRO A 452 0.83 8.98 14.59
CA PRO A 452 1.56 7.79 15.01
C PRO A 452 3.07 8.05 15.11
N ALA A 453 3.67 7.67 16.23
CA ALA A 453 5.12 7.53 16.32
C ALA A 453 5.49 6.13 15.82
N TRP A 454 6.25 6.05 14.73
CA TRP A 454 6.55 4.79 14.05
C TRP A 454 8.04 4.49 14.12
N ALA A 455 8.40 3.24 14.41
CA ALA A 455 9.76 2.75 14.37
C ALA A 455 9.82 1.31 13.84
N ASN A 456 10.90 1.01 13.12
CA ASN A 456 11.27 -0.34 12.71
C ASN A 456 12.65 -0.63 13.29
N SER A 457 12.73 -1.61 14.19
CA SER A 457 13.99 -2.15 14.70
C SER A 457 14.53 -3.17 13.70
N LEU A 458 14.31 -4.47 13.93
CA LEU A 458 14.75 -5.55 13.05
C LEU A 458 13.58 -6.42 12.59
N PHE A 459 13.90 -7.53 11.93
CA PHE A 459 12.88 -8.48 11.48
C PHE A 459 12.46 -9.41 12.62
N GLU A 460 13.41 -9.80 13.45
CA GLU A 460 13.31 -10.85 14.46
C GLU A 460 12.83 -10.36 15.84
N ASP A 461 13.06 -9.08 16.18
CA ASP A 461 12.94 -8.54 17.55
C ASP A 461 11.69 -7.68 17.78
N ASN A 462 10.78 -7.62 16.80
CA ASN A 462 9.74 -6.59 16.79
C ASN A 462 8.76 -6.70 17.98
N ALA A 463 8.51 -7.91 18.48
CA ALA A 463 7.63 -8.08 19.63
C ALA A 463 8.27 -7.47 20.88
N GLU A 464 9.52 -7.84 21.12
CA GLU A 464 10.36 -7.40 22.22
C GLU A 464 10.61 -5.89 22.16
N PHE A 465 10.82 -5.36 20.96
CA PHE A 465 10.94 -3.93 20.72
C PHE A 465 9.68 -3.17 21.14
N GLY A 466 8.50 -3.65 20.74
CA GLY A 466 7.23 -3.07 21.17
C GLY A 466 6.95 -3.22 22.66
N LEU A 467 7.36 -4.34 23.27
CA LEU A 467 7.33 -4.52 24.72
C LEU A 467 8.21 -3.48 25.42
N GLY A 468 9.43 -3.25 24.94
CA GLY A 468 10.31 -2.21 25.45
C GLY A 468 9.69 -0.81 25.40
N ILE A 469 9.04 -0.47 24.28
CA ILE A 469 8.26 0.79 24.16
C ILE A 469 7.14 0.84 25.21
N ARG A 470 6.41 -0.26 25.41
CA ARG A 470 5.30 -0.31 26.38
C ARG A 470 5.78 -0.13 27.82
N LEU A 471 6.89 -0.76 28.20
CA LEU A 471 7.51 -0.63 29.51
C LEU A 471 8.01 0.80 29.73
N ALA A 472 8.62 1.43 28.73
CA ALA A 472 9.04 2.82 28.80
C ALA A 472 7.85 3.78 28.99
N VAL A 473 6.74 3.55 28.30
CA VAL A 473 5.47 4.30 28.49
C VAL A 473 4.95 4.13 29.91
N ALA A 474 4.93 2.90 30.45
CA ALA A 474 4.48 2.64 31.82
C ALA A 474 5.33 3.42 32.83
N GLN A 475 6.66 3.36 32.67
CA GLN A 475 7.59 4.05 33.56
C GLN A 475 7.41 5.57 33.50
N ARG A 476 7.30 6.15 32.29
CA ARG A 476 7.08 7.59 32.13
C ARG A 476 5.74 8.05 32.70
N LYS A 477 4.69 7.24 32.57
CA LYS A 477 3.39 7.50 33.22
C LYS A 477 3.52 7.50 34.74
N MET A 478 4.20 6.51 35.31
CA MET A 478 4.46 6.43 36.77
C MET A 478 5.24 7.65 37.27
N MET A 479 6.28 8.07 36.54
CA MET A 479 7.05 9.28 36.84
C MET A 479 6.15 10.53 36.81
N ALA A 480 5.32 10.69 35.76
CA ALA A 480 4.40 11.82 35.64
C ALA A 480 3.39 11.88 36.81
N GLN A 481 2.85 10.73 37.21
CA GLN A 481 1.92 10.62 38.34
C GLN A 481 2.59 10.98 39.67
N ASN A 482 3.84 10.55 39.89
CA ASN A 482 4.59 10.88 41.10
C ASN A 482 4.94 12.37 41.16
N LEU A 483 5.41 12.94 40.05
CA LEU A 483 5.67 14.38 39.94
C LEU A 483 4.41 15.21 40.17
N LEU A 484 3.26 14.77 39.65
CA LEU A 484 1.97 15.41 39.87
C LEU A 484 1.56 15.41 41.35
N LYS A 485 1.73 14.28 42.05
CA LYS A 485 1.45 14.17 43.49
C LYS A 485 2.34 15.11 44.32
N ASN A 486 3.61 15.25 43.94
CA ASN A 486 4.57 16.10 44.66
C ASN A 486 4.22 17.60 44.61
N ILE A 487 3.43 18.02 43.62
CA ILE A 487 3.00 19.43 43.49
C ILE A 487 1.58 19.67 43.96
N ALA A 488 0.93 18.69 44.60
CA ALA A 488 -0.48 18.76 44.96
C ALA A 488 -0.82 19.96 45.86
N SER A 489 0.07 20.32 46.80
CA SER A 489 -0.09 21.51 47.64
C SER A 489 -0.05 22.84 46.88
N LYS A 490 0.56 22.88 45.68
CA LYS A 490 0.65 24.06 44.83
C LYS A 490 -0.41 24.08 43.73
N TYR A 491 -0.72 22.91 43.15
CA TYR A 491 -1.67 22.77 42.03
C TYR A 491 -3.11 22.56 42.48
N GLY A 492 -3.31 22.05 43.70
CA GLY A 492 -4.59 21.72 44.30
C GLY A 492 -4.88 20.22 44.24
N ASP A 493 -5.19 19.62 45.40
CA ASP A 493 -5.43 18.18 45.55
C ASP A 493 -6.57 17.67 44.65
N ASP A 494 -7.64 18.44 44.50
CA ASP A 494 -8.78 18.05 43.67
C ASP A 494 -8.42 18.00 42.18
N ARG A 495 -7.56 18.91 41.71
CA ARG A 495 -7.08 18.89 40.30
C ARG A 495 -6.15 17.71 40.07
N VAL A 496 -5.27 17.41 41.02
CA VAL A 496 -4.42 16.21 40.98
C VAL A 496 -5.28 14.95 40.94
N ARG A 497 -6.26 14.82 41.84
CA ARG A 497 -7.17 13.67 41.87
C ARG A 497 -7.92 13.52 40.54
N ALA A 498 -8.46 14.62 40.01
CA ALA A 498 -9.19 14.62 38.75
C ALA A 498 -8.36 14.10 37.57
N ILE A 499 -7.06 14.42 37.50
CA ILE A 499 -6.15 13.90 36.47
C ILE A 499 -5.85 12.41 36.70
N LEU A 500 -5.58 12.02 37.95
CA LEU A 500 -5.14 10.65 38.28
C LEU A 500 -6.26 9.61 38.15
N THR A 501 -7.52 9.99 38.38
CA THR A 501 -8.67 9.07 38.36
C THR A 501 -9.55 9.23 37.12
N ALA A 502 -9.16 10.07 36.17
CA ALA A 502 -9.93 10.26 34.95
C ALA A 502 -10.06 8.95 34.15
N PRO A 503 -11.27 8.56 33.70
CA PRO A 503 -11.40 7.52 32.70
C PRO A 503 -10.69 7.96 31.40
N GLN A 504 -10.23 6.98 30.63
CA GLN A 504 -9.52 7.17 29.36
C GLN A 504 -9.92 6.08 28.35
N LYS A 505 -11.19 5.66 28.35
CA LYS A 505 -11.69 4.52 27.56
C LYS A 505 -12.32 4.93 26.24
N THR A 506 -12.86 6.15 26.17
CA THR A 506 -13.53 6.69 24.98
C THR A 506 -12.77 7.88 24.40
N GLU A 507 -13.07 8.26 23.16
CA GLU A 507 -12.51 9.49 22.54
C GLU A 507 -12.82 10.74 23.39
N ASN A 508 -14.03 10.82 23.95
CA ASN A 508 -14.42 11.94 24.82
C ASN A 508 -13.60 11.96 26.13
N ASP A 509 -13.36 10.79 26.73
CA ASP A 509 -12.54 10.68 27.94
C ASP A 509 -11.10 11.17 27.70
N ILE A 510 -10.49 10.74 26.60
CA ILE A 510 -9.15 11.16 26.19
C ILE A 510 -9.11 12.67 25.95
N GLN A 511 -10.11 13.23 25.28
CA GLN A 511 -10.17 14.67 25.03
C GLN A 511 -10.28 15.48 26.33
N LEU A 512 -11.14 15.05 27.26
CA LEU A 512 -11.24 15.69 28.57
C LEU A 512 -9.93 15.57 29.36
N GLN A 513 -9.25 14.44 29.27
CA GLN A 513 -7.94 14.27 29.92
C GLN A 513 -6.88 15.21 29.31
N ARG A 514 -6.88 15.40 27.98
CA ARG A 514 -5.99 16.36 27.32
C ARG A 514 -6.21 17.77 27.83
N VAL A 515 -7.46 18.21 27.98
CA VAL A 515 -7.77 19.53 28.56
C VAL A 515 -7.14 19.68 29.95
N ARG A 516 -7.28 18.68 30.83
CA ARG A 516 -6.66 18.72 32.17
C ARG A 516 -5.13 18.74 32.11
N VAL A 517 -4.53 18.01 31.17
CA VAL A 517 -3.07 17.97 31.00
C VAL A 517 -2.53 19.26 30.38
N ASP A 518 -3.26 19.90 29.47
CA ASP A 518 -2.89 21.20 28.90
C ASP A 518 -2.97 22.31 29.95
N GLU A 519 -3.98 22.29 30.82
CA GLU A 519 -4.07 23.17 32.00
C GLU A 519 -2.89 22.95 32.97
N LEU A 520 -2.55 21.68 33.25
CA LEU A 520 -1.38 21.33 34.05
C LEU A 520 -0.10 21.89 33.40
N LYS A 521 0.12 21.66 32.10
CA LYS A 521 1.30 22.15 31.38
C LYS A 521 1.39 23.68 31.42
N LYS A 522 0.27 24.39 31.30
CA LYS A 522 0.22 25.85 31.45
C LYS A 522 0.68 26.26 32.86
N PHE A 523 0.12 25.65 33.90
CA PHE A 523 0.51 25.89 35.28
C PHE A 523 2.00 25.62 35.53
N LEU A 524 2.53 24.51 34.99
CA LEU A 524 3.94 24.15 35.13
C LEU A 524 4.88 25.21 34.53
N ARG A 525 4.54 25.75 33.35
CA ARG A 525 5.32 26.83 32.71
C ARG A 525 5.26 28.13 33.50
N GLU A 526 4.06 28.55 33.92
CA GLU A 526 3.85 29.80 34.66
C GLU A 526 4.57 29.80 36.02
N ASN A 527 4.65 28.63 36.66
CA ASN A 527 5.32 28.45 37.96
C ASN A 527 6.76 27.96 37.84
N LYS A 528 7.34 27.94 36.62
CA LYS A 528 8.75 27.62 36.35
C LYS A 528 9.20 26.28 36.94
N PHE A 529 8.35 25.25 36.85
CA PHE A 529 8.75 23.89 37.19
C PHE A 529 9.79 23.35 36.18
N ASN A 530 10.59 22.36 36.59
CA ASN A 530 11.61 21.75 35.74
C ASN A 530 11.00 21.17 34.44
N ASN A 531 11.74 21.29 33.34
CA ASN A 531 11.39 20.76 32.02
C ASN A 531 11.12 19.25 32.06
N ASP A 532 11.78 18.49 32.95
CA ASP A 532 11.54 17.05 33.11
C ASP A 532 10.04 16.74 33.34
N PHE A 533 9.33 17.56 34.13
CA PHE A 533 7.90 17.30 34.35
C PHE A 533 7.06 17.68 33.11
N LEU A 534 7.43 18.72 32.38
CA LEU A 534 6.76 19.09 31.13
C LEU A 534 6.88 17.96 30.09
N GLU A 535 8.02 17.29 30.01
CA GLU A 535 8.26 16.15 29.13
C GLU A 535 7.43 14.91 29.51
N HIS A 536 7.26 14.67 30.81
CA HIS A 536 6.48 13.53 31.30
C HIS A 536 4.97 13.77 31.32
N ALA A 537 4.51 15.02 31.37
CA ALA A 537 3.08 15.35 31.51
C ALA A 537 2.21 14.74 30.40
N ASP A 538 2.73 14.60 29.17
CA ASP A 538 2.01 13.95 28.07
C ASP A 538 1.66 12.48 28.32
N TYR A 539 2.39 11.80 29.22
CA TYR A 539 2.15 10.41 29.58
C TYR A 539 1.02 10.23 30.61
N LEU A 540 0.43 11.33 31.10
CA LEU A 540 -0.84 11.30 31.84
C LEU A 540 -2.05 11.03 30.92
N VAL A 541 -1.87 11.23 29.61
CA VAL A 541 -2.77 10.73 28.57
C VAL A 541 -2.27 9.36 28.11
N ASP A 542 -3.13 8.36 28.09
CA ASP A 542 -2.75 6.99 27.73
C ASP A 542 -2.26 6.90 26.28
N LYS A 543 -1.28 6.02 26.05
CA LYS A 543 -0.68 5.75 24.74
C LYS A 543 -1.03 4.34 24.32
N SER A 544 -1.33 4.16 23.03
CA SER A 544 -1.67 2.87 22.43
C SER A 544 -0.42 2.28 21.78
N THR A 545 0.10 1.17 22.32
CA THR A 545 1.29 0.50 21.75
C THR A 545 0.85 -0.65 20.85
N TRP A 546 1.20 -0.56 19.56
CA TRP A 546 0.91 -1.57 18.56
C TRP A 546 2.18 -2.15 17.95
N ILE A 547 2.21 -3.47 17.83
CA ILE A 547 3.27 -4.27 17.25
C ILE A 547 2.74 -4.81 15.92
N VAL A 548 3.26 -4.30 14.81
CA VAL A 548 2.74 -4.58 13.46
C VAL A 548 3.77 -5.39 12.67
N GLY A 549 3.34 -6.48 12.02
CA GLY A 549 4.24 -7.25 11.16
C GLY A 549 3.52 -8.27 10.29
N GLY A 550 4.25 -8.84 9.33
CA GLY A 550 3.71 -9.86 8.42
C GLY A 550 3.78 -11.28 8.99
N ASP A 551 3.24 -12.25 8.25
CA ASP A 551 3.26 -13.66 8.67
C ASP A 551 4.68 -14.22 8.83
N GLY A 552 5.64 -13.81 8.00
CA GLY A 552 7.02 -14.28 8.15
C GLY A 552 7.73 -13.84 9.44
N TRP A 553 7.30 -12.73 10.03
CA TRP A 553 7.77 -12.36 11.37
C TRP A 553 7.06 -13.21 12.42
N ALA A 554 5.73 -13.14 12.46
CA ALA A 554 4.93 -13.69 13.55
C ALA A 554 4.93 -15.23 13.62
N TYR A 555 5.00 -15.91 12.47
CA TYR A 555 4.94 -17.37 12.43
C TYR A 555 6.32 -18.00 12.52
N ASP A 556 7.35 -17.31 12.02
CA ASP A 556 8.70 -17.84 11.82
C ASP A 556 9.75 -17.17 12.71
N ILE A 557 10.44 -16.13 12.21
CA ILE A 557 11.69 -15.65 12.82
C ILE A 557 11.47 -14.95 14.18
N GLY A 558 10.38 -14.19 14.31
CA GLY A 558 10.04 -13.46 15.54
C GLY A 558 9.02 -14.20 16.41
N PHE A 559 8.69 -15.45 16.10
CA PHE A 559 7.66 -16.17 16.86
C PHE A 559 8.05 -16.39 18.32
N GLY A 560 9.33 -16.70 18.61
CA GLY A 560 9.78 -16.88 19.99
C GLY A 560 9.61 -15.61 20.84
N GLY A 561 9.96 -14.46 20.27
CA GLY A 561 9.72 -13.15 20.88
C GLY A 561 8.24 -12.83 21.04
N LEU A 562 7.45 -13.06 19.98
CA LEU A 562 6.00 -12.84 20.01
C LEU A 562 5.32 -13.69 21.09
N ASP A 563 5.65 -14.98 21.17
CA ASP A 563 5.14 -15.89 22.19
C ASP A 563 5.46 -15.39 23.61
N HIS A 564 6.71 -14.99 23.86
CA HIS A 564 7.12 -14.44 25.15
C HIS A 564 6.37 -13.15 25.52
N VAL A 565 6.18 -12.24 24.55
CA VAL A 565 5.47 -10.98 24.78
C VAL A 565 3.99 -11.21 25.05
N LEU A 566 3.33 -12.11 24.31
CA LEU A 566 1.95 -12.49 24.58
C LEU A 566 1.78 -13.18 25.95
N ALA A 567 2.78 -13.94 26.40
CA ALA A 567 2.77 -14.58 27.72
C ALA A 567 3.00 -13.61 28.89
N SER A 568 3.53 -12.40 28.64
CA SER A 568 3.94 -11.46 29.69
C SER A 568 2.76 -10.84 30.47
N GLY A 569 1.56 -10.85 29.89
CA GLY A 569 0.40 -10.13 30.43
C GLY A 569 0.44 -8.61 30.25
N GLU A 570 1.49 -8.05 29.64
CA GLU A 570 1.58 -6.61 29.39
C GLU A 570 0.55 -6.15 28.34
N ASN A 571 0.01 -4.94 28.55
CA ASN A 571 -0.97 -4.36 27.65
C ASN A 571 -0.30 -3.86 26.35
N VAL A 572 -0.17 -4.75 25.38
CA VAL A 572 0.29 -4.49 24.02
C VAL A 572 -0.67 -5.09 23.00
N ASN A 573 -0.83 -4.41 21.87
CA ASN A 573 -1.64 -4.92 20.76
C ASN A 573 -0.74 -5.41 19.63
N VAL A 574 -1.00 -6.60 19.11
CA VAL A 574 -0.26 -7.18 17.98
C VAL A 574 -1.18 -7.27 16.77
N LEU A 575 -0.75 -6.72 15.63
CA LEU A 575 -1.42 -6.84 14.34
C LEU A 575 -0.54 -7.63 13.36
N VAL A 576 -0.95 -8.85 13.06
CA VAL A 576 -0.32 -9.72 12.07
C VAL A 576 -1.05 -9.58 10.74
N LEU A 577 -0.35 -9.05 9.74
CA LEU A 577 -0.80 -8.88 8.37
C LEU A 577 -0.48 -10.15 7.58
N ASP A 578 -1.39 -11.12 7.62
CA ASP A 578 -1.11 -12.48 7.15
C ASP A 578 -1.33 -12.60 5.64
N THR A 579 -0.21 -12.57 4.91
CA THR A 579 -0.17 -12.81 3.47
C THR A 579 0.13 -14.27 3.14
N MET A 580 0.40 -15.11 4.15
CA MET A 580 0.74 -16.52 4.02
C MET A 580 1.99 -16.81 3.16
N VAL A 581 2.87 -15.83 2.94
CA VAL A 581 4.16 -15.94 2.25
C VAL A 581 5.05 -14.77 2.66
N TYR A 582 6.37 -14.87 2.46
CA TYR A 582 7.25 -13.72 2.61
C TYR A 582 7.09 -12.79 1.41
N SER A 583 6.07 -11.95 1.45
CA SER A 583 5.66 -11.08 0.34
C SER A 583 6.73 -10.07 -0.08
N ASN A 584 7.61 -9.63 0.83
CA ASN A 584 8.64 -8.65 0.51
C ASN A 584 9.80 -9.21 -0.30
N THR A 585 10.30 -10.39 0.07
CA THR A 585 11.49 -11.00 -0.51
C THR A 585 11.19 -11.87 -1.73
N GLY A 586 9.95 -11.79 -2.24
CA GLY A 586 9.53 -12.39 -3.49
C GLY A 586 8.79 -13.72 -3.36
N GLY A 587 8.04 -13.93 -2.27
CA GLY A 587 7.08 -15.03 -2.13
C GLY A 587 7.70 -16.34 -1.69
N GLN A 588 8.57 -16.31 -0.68
CA GLN A 588 9.07 -17.51 0.00
C GLN A 588 7.98 -18.13 0.87
N MET A 589 8.06 -19.44 1.04
CA MET A 589 7.25 -20.19 1.99
C MET A 589 7.51 -19.71 3.43
N SER A 590 6.42 -19.54 4.18
CA SER A 590 6.40 -19.29 5.63
C SER A 590 5.71 -20.46 6.34
N LYS A 591 5.81 -20.55 7.67
CA LYS A 591 4.90 -21.43 8.44
C LYS A 591 3.43 -20.98 8.35
N GLY A 592 3.18 -19.75 7.88
CA GLY A 592 1.86 -19.24 7.52
C GLY A 592 1.33 -19.73 6.16
N THR A 593 2.18 -20.28 5.28
CA THR A 593 1.77 -20.79 3.96
C THR A 593 0.83 -22.00 4.09
N PRO A 594 -0.26 -22.07 3.32
CA PRO A 594 -1.23 -23.17 3.40
C PRO A 594 -0.76 -24.43 2.68
N LEU A 595 -1.37 -25.56 3.03
CA LEU A 595 -1.16 -26.84 2.37
C LEU A 595 -1.50 -26.73 0.87
N GLY A 596 -0.65 -27.26 0.00
CA GLY A 596 -0.84 -27.23 -1.45
C GLY A 596 -0.41 -25.96 -2.17
N ALA A 597 -0.10 -24.86 -1.46
CA ALA A 597 0.34 -23.63 -2.11
C ALA A 597 1.78 -23.74 -2.60
N VAL A 598 2.02 -23.30 -3.84
CA VAL A 598 3.34 -23.16 -4.44
C VAL A 598 3.99 -21.84 -4.02
N ALA A 599 5.20 -21.92 -3.50
CA ALA A 599 6.03 -20.76 -3.15
C ALA A 599 7.52 -21.10 -3.36
N LYS A 600 8.42 -20.11 -3.26
CA LYS A 600 9.86 -20.44 -3.20
C LYS A 600 10.13 -21.30 -1.96
N PHE A 601 10.94 -22.34 -2.10
CA PHE A 601 11.15 -23.42 -1.11
C PHE A 601 9.94 -24.35 -0.88
N ALA A 602 8.88 -24.23 -1.67
CA ALA A 602 7.74 -25.14 -1.70
C ALA A 602 7.20 -25.26 -3.14
N THR A 603 8.08 -25.58 -4.09
CA THR A 603 7.74 -25.55 -5.53
C THR A 603 6.75 -26.63 -5.94
N ASN A 604 6.71 -27.74 -5.20
CA ASN A 604 5.79 -28.87 -5.43
C ASN A 604 4.50 -28.77 -4.58
N GLY A 605 4.18 -27.56 -4.12
CA GLY A 605 3.17 -27.33 -3.09
C GLY A 605 3.73 -27.59 -1.69
N LYS A 606 3.28 -26.84 -0.69
CA LYS A 606 3.64 -27.10 0.71
C LYS A 606 2.92 -28.35 1.21
N ASP A 607 3.68 -29.26 1.84
CA ASP A 607 3.20 -30.58 2.26
C ASP A 607 2.64 -30.65 3.68
N ILE A 608 2.81 -29.55 4.43
CA ILE A 608 2.39 -29.43 5.82
C ILE A 608 1.32 -28.34 5.96
N PRO A 609 0.31 -28.51 6.83
CA PRO A 609 -0.68 -27.49 7.12
C PRO A 609 -0.09 -26.16 7.60
N LYS A 610 -0.90 -25.10 7.52
CA LYS A 610 -0.58 -23.80 8.08
C LYS A 610 -0.46 -23.91 9.61
N LYS A 611 0.60 -23.34 10.20
CA LYS A 611 0.71 -23.21 11.66
C LYS A 611 -0.46 -22.38 12.18
N ASN A 612 -1.17 -22.85 13.21
CA ASN A 612 -2.32 -22.13 13.76
C ASN A 612 -1.90 -21.19 14.90
N LEU A 613 -1.42 -19.99 14.56
CA LEU A 613 -0.95 -18.99 15.52
C LEU A 613 -2.04 -18.56 16.52
N GLY A 614 -3.28 -18.43 16.06
CA GLY A 614 -4.39 -18.04 16.93
C GLY A 614 -4.67 -19.07 18.01
N PHE A 615 -4.60 -20.37 17.70
CA PHE A 615 -4.79 -21.44 18.69
C PHE A 615 -3.66 -21.46 19.72
N LEU A 616 -2.42 -21.26 19.27
CA LEU A 616 -1.28 -21.17 20.18
C LEU A 616 -1.47 -20.01 21.16
N ALA A 617 -1.84 -18.82 20.68
CA ALA A 617 -2.11 -17.68 21.54
C ALA A 617 -3.31 -17.90 22.50
N MET A 618 -4.41 -18.50 22.03
CA MET A 618 -5.58 -18.80 22.87
C MET A 618 -5.26 -19.77 24.03
N SER A 619 -4.24 -20.61 23.88
CA SER A 619 -3.84 -21.58 24.91
C SER A 619 -3.36 -20.94 26.22
N TYR A 620 -2.91 -19.67 26.17
CA TYR A 620 -2.53 -18.90 27.36
C TYR A 620 -3.73 -18.51 28.24
N GLY A 621 -4.95 -18.49 27.69
CA GLY A 621 -6.19 -18.12 28.39
C GLY A 621 -6.38 -16.63 28.67
N HIS A 622 -5.29 -15.86 28.78
CA HIS A 622 -5.29 -14.42 29.11
C HIS A 622 -4.88 -13.51 27.94
N VAL A 623 -4.81 -14.05 26.72
CA VAL A 623 -4.50 -13.29 25.51
C VAL A 623 -5.79 -13.07 24.75
N TYR A 624 -6.14 -11.83 24.42
CA TYR A 624 -7.23 -11.57 23.47
C TYR A 624 -6.77 -11.98 22.06
N VAL A 625 -7.57 -12.75 21.33
CA VAL A 625 -7.22 -13.22 19.98
C VAL A 625 -8.36 -12.98 19.00
N ALA A 626 -8.09 -12.38 17.85
CA ALA A 626 -9.07 -12.22 16.79
C ALA A 626 -8.50 -12.61 15.43
N GLN A 627 -9.24 -13.43 14.67
CA GLN A 627 -8.96 -13.68 13.27
C GLN A 627 -9.98 -12.94 12.40
N ILE A 628 -9.50 -12.05 11.53
CA ILE A 628 -10.33 -11.07 10.83
C ILE A 628 -10.13 -11.13 9.31
N ALA A 629 -11.18 -10.73 8.58
CA ALA A 629 -11.15 -10.50 7.14
C ALA A 629 -12.15 -9.40 6.76
N MET A 630 -11.64 -8.21 6.46
CA MET A 630 -12.44 -7.02 6.16
C MET A 630 -13.43 -7.25 4.99
N GLY A 631 -13.00 -7.99 3.97
CA GLY A 631 -13.83 -8.28 2.79
C GLY A 631 -15.00 -9.24 3.06
N TYR A 632 -14.96 -9.99 4.17
CA TYR A 632 -16.10 -10.82 4.60
C TYR A 632 -17.02 -10.08 5.57
N ARG A 633 -16.45 -9.45 6.61
CA ARG A 633 -17.23 -8.78 7.66
C ARG A 633 -16.48 -7.58 8.26
N ASP A 634 -16.58 -6.45 7.57
CA ASP A 634 -16.05 -5.15 7.98
C ASP A 634 -16.41 -4.75 9.42
N LEU A 635 -17.66 -4.96 9.87
CA LEU A 635 -18.07 -4.66 11.24
C LEU A 635 -17.33 -5.53 12.28
N GLN A 636 -17.04 -6.80 11.97
CA GLN A 636 -16.28 -7.67 12.87
C GLN A 636 -14.81 -7.22 12.95
N THR A 637 -14.26 -6.71 11.84
CA THR A 637 -12.93 -6.08 11.84
C THR A 637 -12.90 -4.87 12.78
N VAL A 638 -13.83 -3.92 12.65
CA VAL A 638 -13.88 -2.74 13.54
C VAL A 638 -14.02 -3.15 15.01
N LYS A 639 -14.93 -4.10 15.31
CA LYS A 639 -15.10 -4.62 16.68
C LYS A 639 -13.84 -5.26 17.23
N ALA A 640 -13.11 -6.05 16.42
CA ALA A 640 -11.89 -6.69 16.88
C ALA A 640 -10.80 -5.68 17.27
N PHE A 641 -10.65 -4.58 16.53
CA PHE A 641 -9.71 -3.49 16.88
C PHE A 641 -10.12 -2.78 18.17
N GLN A 642 -11.41 -2.47 18.34
CA GLN A 642 -11.93 -1.82 19.53
C GLN A 642 -11.80 -2.71 20.77
N GLU A 643 -12.15 -3.99 20.67
CA GLU A 643 -12.03 -4.96 21.77
C GLU A 643 -10.57 -5.23 22.14
N ALA A 644 -9.67 -5.39 21.15
CA ALA A 644 -8.25 -5.57 21.39
C ALA A 644 -7.62 -4.39 22.14
N GLU A 645 -7.88 -3.16 21.69
CA GLU A 645 -7.35 -1.96 22.34
C GLU A 645 -7.92 -1.72 23.74
N ALA A 646 -9.19 -2.08 23.95
CA ALA A 646 -9.84 -1.93 25.25
C ALA A 646 -9.40 -3.00 26.27
N TYR A 647 -8.91 -4.15 25.80
CA TYR A 647 -8.47 -5.25 26.64
C TYR A 647 -7.24 -4.84 27.46
N PRO A 648 -7.26 -4.92 28.81
CA PRO A 648 -6.14 -4.51 29.65
C PRO A 648 -5.05 -5.59 29.73
N GLY A 649 -4.56 -6.06 28.59
CA GLY A 649 -3.60 -7.16 28.48
C GLY A 649 -3.13 -7.37 27.03
N PRO A 650 -2.45 -8.48 26.74
CA PRO A 650 -1.91 -8.75 25.42
C PRO A 650 -3.05 -9.11 24.44
N SER A 651 -3.02 -8.48 23.27
CA SER A 651 -3.99 -8.67 22.20
C SER A 651 -3.30 -9.11 20.91
N LEU A 652 -3.88 -10.08 20.19
CA LEU A 652 -3.41 -10.55 18.90
C LEU A 652 -4.53 -10.51 17.85
N ILE A 653 -4.35 -9.70 16.82
CA ILE A 653 -5.20 -9.67 15.63
C ILE A 653 -4.46 -10.28 14.44
N ILE A 654 -5.04 -11.30 13.83
CA ILE A 654 -4.53 -11.95 12.61
C ILE A 654 -5.45 -11.57 11.45
N ALA A 655 -4.94 -10.74 10.54
CA ALA A 655 -5.71 -10.14 9.46
C ALA A 655 -5.37 -10.78 8.11
N TYR A 656 -6.36 -11.39 7.46
CA TYR A 656 -6.18 -11.90 6.10
C TYR A 656 -5.83 -10.75 5.16
N SER A 657 -4.65 -10.83 4.55
CA SER A 657 -4.09 -9.77 3.70
C SER A 657 -3.77 -10.33 2.32
N GLN A 658 -4.68 -10.11 1.34
CA GLN A 658 -4.42 -10.55 -0.03
C GLN A 658 -3.17 -9.89 -0.62
N CYS A 659 -2.42 -10.63 -1.44
CA CYS A 659 -1.15 -10.19 -1.99
C CYS A 659 -1.02 -10.57 -3.46
N ILE A 660 -0.25 -9.78 -4.22
CA ILE A 660 0.14 -10.10 -5.59
C ILE A 660 0.83 -11.47 -5.71
N ALA A 661 1.49 -11.93 -4.64
CA ALA A 661 2.13 -13.25 -4.57
C ALA A 661 1.13 -14.42 -4.61
N HIS A 662 -0.16 -14.16 -4.36
CA HIS A 662 -1.23 -15.15 -4.54
C HIS A 662 -1.55 -15.32 -6.04
N GLY A 663 -1.18 -14.34 -6.88
CA GLY A 663 -1.46 -14.31 -8.31
C GLY A 663 -2.96 -14.24 -8.59
N ILE A 664 -3.62 -13.28 -7.94
CA ILE A 664 -5.05 -12.96 -8.08
C ILE A 664 -5.22 -11.62 -8.79
N ASN A 665 -6.43 -11.34 -9.27
CA ASN A 665 -6.79 -9.98 -9.67
C ASN A 665 -6.99 -9.11 -8.41
N MET A 666 -6.08 -8.19 -8.13
CA MET A 666 -6.10 -7.38 -6.91
C MET A 666 -7.32 -6.44 -6.82
N SER A 667 -7.99 -6.13 -7.94
CA SER A 667 -9.20 -5.28 -7.93
C SER A 667 -10.40 -5.91 -7.22
N ILE A 668 -10.43 -7.25 -7.12
CA ILE A 668 -11.47 -8.03 -6.43
C ILE A 668 -10.98 -8.59 -5.09
N GLY A 669 -9.95 -7.98 -4.51
CA GLY A 669 -9.30 -8.47 -3.28
C GLY A 669 -10.26 -8.70 -2.12
N MET A 670 -11.28 -7.86 -1.97
CA MET A 670 -12.29 -8.01 -0.90
C MET A 670 -13.24 -9.19 -1.14
N GLN A 671 -13.63 -9.45 -2.39
CA GLN A 671 -14.37 -10.67 -2.75
C GLN A 671 -13.52 -11.92 -2.53
N HIS A 672 -12.22 -11.84 -2.79
CA HIS A 672 -11.29 -12.93 -2.54
C HIS A 672 -11.22 -13.27 -1.04
N GLN A 673 -11.11 -12.27 -0.16
CA GLN A 673 -11.22 -12.50 1.29
C GLN A 673 -12.54 -13.17 1.66
N LYS A 674 -13.65 -12.70 1.07
CA LYS A 674 -14.97 -13.30 1.30
C LYS A 674 -15.01 -14.78 0.90
N ALA A 675 -14.45 -15.12 -0.25
CA ALA A 675 -14.38 -16.50 -0.75
C ALA A 675 -13.51 -17.40 0.16
N ALA A 676 -12.40 -16.88 0.68
CA ALA A 676 -11.56 -17.58 1.65
C ALA A 676 -12.33 -17.95 2.93
N VAL A 677 -13.17 -17.04 3.44
CA VAL A 677 -14.01 -17.33 4.61
C VAL A 677 -15.18 -18.25 4.26
N ASP A 678 -15.85 -18.04 3.11
CA ASP A 678 -17.00 -18.86 2.69
C ASP A 678 -16.66 -20.34 2.50
N CYS A 679 -15.43 -20.67 2.09
CA CYS A 679 -14.97 -22.06 1.95
C CYS A 679 -14.36 -22.66 3.23
N GLY A 680 -14.33 -21.90 4.34
CA GLY A 680 -13.74 -22.32 5.61
C GLY A 680 -12.22 -22.18 5.71
N PHE A 681 -11.54 -21.79 4.63
CA PHE A 681 -10.08 -21.62 4.62
C PHE A 681 -9.58 -20.57 5.62
N TRP A 682 -10.42 -19.57 5.92
CA TRP A 682 -10.13 -18.54 6.90
C TRP A 682 -11.33 -18.30 7.84
N PRO A 683 -11.52 -19.10 8.90
CA PRO A 683 -12.62 -18.86 9.84
C PRO A 683 -12.44 -17.52 10.56
N LEU A 684 -13.53 -16.83 10.88
CA LEU A 684 -13.50 -15.61 11.70
C LEU A 684 -13.96 -15.92 13.12
N TYR A 685 -13.17 -15.50 14.08
CA TYR A 685 -13.47 -15.66 15.50
C TYR A 685 -12.83 -14.55 16.33
N ARG A 686 -13.33 -14.40 17.55
CA ARG A 686 -12.74 -13.60 18.62
C ARG A 686 -12.74 -14.41 19.91
N TYR A 687 -11.62 -14.40 20.60
CA TYR A 687 -11.41 -14.95 21.93
C TYR A 687 -11.19 -13.78 22.88
N ASN A 688 -12.15 -13.53 23.78
CA ASN A 688 -12.05 -12.46 24.78
C ASN A 688 -11.96 -13.05 26.20
N PRO A 689 -10.78 -13.00 26.84
CA PRO A 689 -10.58 -13.51 28.22
C PRO A 689 -11.52 -12.91 29.26
N GLU A 690 -12.02 -11.68 29.09
CA GLU A 690 -12.94 -11.05 30.05
C GLU A 690 -14.28 -11.79 30.18
N ALA A 691 -14.64 -12.61 29.19
CA ALA A 691 -15.82 -13.48 29.26
C ALA A 691 -15.67 -14.58 30.34
N ILE A 692 -14.45 -15.05 30.60
CA ILE A 692 -14.18 -16.11 31.59
C ILE A 692 -14.57 -15.64 32.99
N ALA A 693 -14.25 -14.39 33.34
CA ALA A 693 -14.65 -13.78 34.61
C ALA A 693 -16.18 -13.67 34.74
N ARG A 694 -16.90 -13.61 33.62
CA ARG A 694 -18.37 -13.63 33.55
C ARG A 694 -18.96 -15.04 33.40
N ARG A 695 -18.12 -16.09 33.48
CA ARG A 695 -18.48 -17.51 33.26
C ARG A 695 -19.14 -17.76 31.90
N GLU A 696 -18.76 -16.96 30.91
CA GLU A 696 -19.17 -17.10 29.52
C GLU A 696 -18.01 -17.69 28.70
N ASN A 697 -18.34 -18.36 27.59
CA ASN A 697 -17.31 -18.87 26.70
C ASN A 697 -16.56 -17.69 26.04
N PRO A 698 -15.22 -17.60 26.21
CA PRO A 698 -14.42 -16.54 25.61
C PRO A 698 -14.36 -16.60 24.08
N LEU A 699 -14.53 -17.79 23.48
CA LEU A 699 -14.47 -17.96 22.04
C LEU A 699 -15.84 -17.73 21.40
N LYS A 700 -15.90 -16.77 20.48
CA LYS A 700 -17.04 -16.49 19.62
C LYS A 700 -16.68 -16.68 18.16
N LEU A 701 -17.38 -17.60 17.48
CA LEU A 701 -17.31 -17.73 16.02
C LEU A 701 -18.14 -16.64 15.34
N ASP A 702 -17.50 -15.85 14.49
CA ASP A 702 -18.12 -14.73 13.77
C ASP A 702 -18.37 -15.04 12.28
N SER A 703 -17.80 -16.13 11.75
CA SER A 703 -18.14 -16.71 10.44
C SER A 703 -19.12 -17.86 10.57
N LYS A 704 -19.80 -18.20 9.47
CA LYS A 704 -20.65 -19.40 9.39
C LYS A 704 -19.84 -20.61 8.89
N ALA A 705 -20.40 -21.80 9.05
CA ALA A 705 -19.83 -23.04 8.51
C ALA A 705 -19.54 -22.94 7.00
N PRO A 706 -18.52 -23.68 6.50
CA PRO A 706 -18.14 -23.67 5.09
C PRO A 706 -19.33 -23.94 4.17
N LYS A 707 -19.50 -23.10 3.15
CA LYS A 707 -20.61 -23.17 2.17
C LYS A 707 -20.16 -23.59 0.78
N THR A 708 -18.88 -23.38 0.47
CA THR A 708 -18.27 -23.69 -0.82
C THR A 708 -17.05 -24.58 -0.63
N LYS A 709 -16.58 -25.21 -1.71
CA LYS A 709 -15.42 -26.09 -1.66
C LYS A 709 -14.13 -25.28 -1.74
N PHE A 710 -13.10 -25.71 -1.01
CA PHE A 710 -11.77 -25.09 -1.06
C PHE A 710 -11.17 -25.10 -2.47
N LYS A 711 -11.44 -26.15 -3.26
CA LYS A 711 -10.97 -26.25 -4.66
C LYS A 711 -11.40 -25.05 -5.52
N ASP A 712 -12.60 -24.52 -5.30
CA ASP A 712 -13.11 -23.39 -6.08
C ASP A 712 -12.35 -22.10 -5.72
N PHE A 713 -12.05 -21.92 -4.44
CA PHE A 713 -11.18 -20.83 -3.97
C PHE A 713 -9.74 -20.99 -4.48
N ALA A 714 -9.15 -22.18 -4.37
CA ALA A 714 -7.79 -22.45 -4.82
C ALA A 714 -7.57 -22.11 -6.31
N ARG A 715 -8.57 -22.36 -7.16
CA ARG A 715 -8.55 -22.00 -8.60
C ARG A 715 -8.53 -20.49 -8.86
N MET A 716 -8.93 -19.66 -7.90
CA MET A 716 -8.83 -18.21 -8.01
C MET A 716 -7.35 -17.77 -8.00
N GLU A 717 -6.49 -18.49 -7.28
CA GLU A 717 -5.10 -18.12 -7.05
C GLU A 717 -4.13 -18.87 -7.98
N THR A 718 -3.17 -18.14 -8.55
CA THR A 718 -2.14 -18.76 -9.41
C THR A 718 -1.23 -19.71 -8.62
N ARG A 719 -0.98 -19.43 -7.33
CA ARG A 719 -0.12 -20.28 -6.49
C ARG A 719 -0.63 -21.70 -6.27
N PHE A 720 -1.92 -21.98 -6.49
CA PHE A 720 -2.43 -23.36 -6.52
C PHE A 720 -2.52 -23.90 -7.96
N LYS A 721 -2.99 -23.07 -8.91
CA LYS A 721 -3.08 -23.45 -10.34
C LYS A 721 -1.75 -23.86 -10.97
N MET A 722 -0.62 -23.34 -10.48
CA MET A 722 0.69 -23.76 -10.99
C MET A 722 0.93 -25.25 -10.77
N LEU A 723 0.55 -25.78 -9.59
CA LEU A 723 0.70 -27.19 -9.28
C LEU A 723 -0.21 -28.07 -10.14
N GLU A 724 -1.46 -27.64 -10.37
CA GLU A 724 -2.40 -28.32 -11.27
C GLU A 724 -1.80 -28.51 -12.68
N LYS A 725 -0.92 -27.61 -13.13
CA LYS A 725 -0.27 -27.69 -14.43
C LYS A 725 1.01 -28.52 -14.44
N THR A 726 1.80 -28.44 -13.37
CA THR A 726 3.11 -29.10 -13.33
C THR A 726 3.03 -30.53 -12.81
N ASP A 727 2.12 -30.81 -11.87
CA ASP A 727 1.89 -32.11 -11.26
C ASP A 727 0.41 -32.26 -10.83
N PRO A 728 -0.49 -32.63 -11.78
CA PRO A 728 -1.93 -32.70 -11.52
C PRO A 728 -2.33 -33.74 -10.47
N ASP A 729 -1.57 -34.83 -10.32
CA ASP A 729 -1.90 -35.88 -9.36
C ASP A 729 -1.50 -35.47 -7.94
N ARG A 730 -0.34 -34.79 -7.79
CA ARG A 730 0.02 -34.17 -6.52
C ARG A 730 -0.98 -33.09 -6.10
N GLU A 731 -1.43 -32.26 -7.04
CA GLU A 731 -2.45 -31.24 -6.77
C GLU A 731 -3.72 -31.85 -6.18
N LYS A 732 -4.26 -32.91 -6.79
CA LYS A 732 -5.49 -33.56 -6.31
C LYS A 732 -5.34 -34.05 -4.86
N VAL A 733 -4.20 -34.65 -4.54
CA VAL A 733 -3.89 -35.13 -3.19
C VAL A 733 -3.82 -33.97 -2.19
N LEU A 734 -3.09 -32.90 -2.51
CA LEU A 734 -2.91 -31.77 -1.59
C LEU A 734 -4.20 -30.94 -1.41
N ILE A 735 -4.99 -30.74 -2.46
CA ILE A 735 -6.27 -30.02 -2.36
C ILE A 735 -7.30 -30.84 -1.56
N ALA A 736 -7.33 -32.17 -1.72
CA ALA A 736 -8.18 -33.04 -0.91
C ALA A 736 -7.76 -33.00 0.57
N ALA A 737 -6.45 -33.11 0.85
CA ALA A 737 -5.92 -32.99 2.20
C ALA A 737 -6.22 -31.62 2.82
N ALA A 738 -6.15 -30.53 2.05
CA ALA A 738 -6.45 -29.19 2.52
C ALA A 738 -7.94 -29.03 2.87
N GLN A 739 -8.84 -29.62 2.08
CA GLN A 739 -10.27 -29.65 2.40
C GLN A 739 -10.55 -30.41 3.70
N THR A 740 -9.87 -31.54 3.93
CA THR A 740 -9.98 -32.30 5.18
C THR A 740 -9.50 -31.49 6.37
N GLU A 741 -8.34 -30.84 6.27
CA GLU A 741 -7.80 -29.95 7.31
C GLU A 741 -8.77 -28.82 7.65
N ILE A 742 -9.36 -28.17 6.64
CA ILE A 742 -10.37 -27.11 6.84
C ILE A 742 -11.56 -27.62 7.64
N HIS A 743 -12.09 -28.81 7.31
CA HIS A 743 -13.20 -29.40 8.05
C HIS A 743 -12.81 -29.76 9.49
N GLN A 744 -11.60 -30.27 9.72
CA GLN A 744 -11.09 -30.61 11.04
C GLN A 744 -10.94 -29.35 11.91
N GLN A 745 -10.32 -28.30 11.38
CA GLN A 745 -10.18 -27.02 12.07
C GLN A 745 -11.54 -26.39 12.40
N TRP A 746 -12.49 -26.45 11.46
CA TRP A 746 -13.84 -25.95 11.69
C TRP A 746 -14.54 -26.71 12.83
N SER A 747 -14.53 -28.04 12.78
CA SER A 747 -15.13 -28.90 13.82
C SER A 747 -14.51 -28.63 15.20
N TYR A 748 -13.19 -28.44 15.25
CA TYR A 748 -12.50 -28.12 16.50
C TYR A 748 -12.92 -26.74 17.05
N LEU A 749 -13.01 -25.72 16.20
CA LEU A 749 -13.51 -24.40 16.58
C LEU A 749 -14.96 -24.45 17.10
N GLU A 750 -15.83 -25.23 16.46
CA GLU A 750 -17.21 -25.41 16.92
C GLU A 750 -17.26 -26.06 18.31
N GLN A 751 -16.45 -27.08 18.55
CA GLN A 751 -16.35 -27.72 19.86
C GLN A 751 -15.87 -26.74 20.93
N LEU A 752 -14.81 -25.97 20.64
CA LEU A 752 -14.30 -24.95 21.56
C LEU A 752 -15.35 -23.87 21.87
N ALA A 753 -16.09 -23.40 20.87
CA ALA A 753 -17.13 -22.39 21.03
C ALA A 753 -18.38 -22.93 21.75
N ALA A 754 -18.53 -24.26 21.84
CA ALA A 754 -19.63 -24.94 22.54
C ALA A 754 -19.28 -25.35 23.99
N LEU A 755 -18.02 -25.19 24.42
CA LEU A 755 -17.62 -25.51 25.80
C LEU A 755 -18.43 -24.69 26.82
N ASP A 756 -18.84 -25.35 27.90
CA ASP A 756 -19.61 -24.76 29.00
C ASP A 756 -18.67 -24.17 30.07
N TYR A 757 -18.69 -22.84 30.19
CA TYR A 757 -17.88 -22.08 31.16
C TYR A 757 -18.65 -21.79 32.47
N SER A 758 -19.93 -22.17 32.57
CA SER A 758 -20.76 -21.87 33.75
C SER A 758 -20.28 -22.55 35.04
N LYS A 759 -19.49 -23.62 34.90
CA LYS A 759 -19.01 -24.48 36.00
C LYS A 759 -17.54 -24.27 36.37
N ILE A 760 -16.84 -23.32 35.74
CA ILE A 760 -15.44 -23.04 36.08
C ILE A 760 -15.38 -22.40 37.47
N SER A 761 -14.61 -23.01 38.38
CA SER A 761 -14.28 -22.41 39.67
C SER A 761 -13.32 -21.26 39.43
N THR A 762 -13.72 -20.05 39.83
CA THR A 762 -12.88 -18.85 39.84
C THR A 762 -11.81 -18.92 40.91
#